data_AF-A0A511TFZ4-F1
#
_entry.id   AF-A0A511TFZ4-F1
#
_cell.length_a   1.000
_cell.length_b   1.000
_cell.length_c   1.000
_cell.angle_alpha   90.00
_cell.angle_beta   90.00
_cell.angle_gamma   90.00
#
_symmetry.space_group_name_H-M   'P 1'
#
loop_
_entity.id
_entity.type
_entity.pdbx_description
1 polymer ?
#
loop_
_entity_poly.entity_id
_entity_poly.type
_entity_poly.pdbx_seq_one_letter_code
_entity_poly.pdbx_strand_id
1 'polypeptide(L)'
;MLAAAALLAVMSPGFTPALAAPPSFIAFESGQVRPLALSPDRTRLFAVNTPDNSLSIFTVGANGLTLQSRVQVGLEPIAVAARNDNEVWVVNHLSDSVSVVSLTGTPRVVRTLLVGDEPRDIVFAGTGGRAFITTAHRGQHRTHSSIAAVPGAGDPKLTTPGVGRADVWVFDPANLGASLGGTPVRILNFFGDTPRALTVSPDKQTVYAAVFKSGNQTTSLLEETVCEGFNPYLPCLVNGSIYPGGSPGPATNHEGIRAPEVALIVKYNNQTNRWQDELGRNWNNAVRFRLPDQDVFAVDANSLGQKAAYSHVGTTLFNMATNPVTGTVYVSNTEAFNHVRFEGPGNYGGTTVQGHLAETRITAILGGSVLPRHLNKHLDYTKLATDPAFDRTAKNHSLATPVDMAVSSDGRTLYVAAYSSSKVGVFDTQALEADSFNPRLNSAAYIPVSGGGPSGLILDEARGRLYVLTRFDNAVKVIDLATRAELSKQVLPNPEPASVVQGRPILYDAATFSANGEASCASCHIFGDMDDLAWDLGNPDDDVTQNPIPGRLLGAAELLKPHINGSGNVEDFHPMKGPMTTQTLRGMVVSGPMHWRGDRSTGFFGTSGTDPNLSFMNFIVAFEGLLGRSTAPTQTEMQRFTDFQLQVQLPPNPVRNLDNSLTAAQQRGLDFYAGSRRSDGIPFGEGLGFTCEGCHRLSPAQGFYGTDGMASFENIPQIVKIPHLRNMYQKVGMFGNATTPFFLAPDSGWQGDQVRGFGFVHDGAVDTMARFLSAIVFIPSIGVGFPLNNPDATRRDVEQLLLAFDTDLAPIVGQQVTLTSTNASAVGPRIDLLLQRARTPFASKILGAGVTECDLIAKVALGGRVKGFLFSPSGNGFIPDDGTTASVSDAALRNHAKTAGQEVTYTCVPPGSGPRIGLNR
;
A
#
# COMPACT_ATOMS: atom_id res chain seq x y z
N MET A 1 67.73 32.18 34.22
CA MET A 1 66.90 32.75 33.15
C MET A 1 65.83 31.72 32.80
N LEU A 2 64.63 31.89 33.37
CA LEU A 2 63.42 31.14 33.00
C LEU A 2 62.71 31.96 31.91
N ALA A 3 62.36 31.32 30.79
CA ALA A 3 61.55 31.94 29.74
C ALA A 3 60.26 31.13 29.56
N ALA A 4 59.13 31.80 29.78
CA ALA A 4 57.79 31.31 29.51
C ALA A 4 57.46 31.57 28.03
N ALA A 5 56.91 30.57 27.33
CA ALA A 5 56.37 30.72 25.99
C ALA A 5 54.85 30.49 26.04
N ALA A 6 54.09 31.51 25.63
CA ALA A 6 52.64 31.49 25.53
C ALA A 6 52.20 30.71 24.28
N LEU A 7 51.22 29.82 24.44
CA LEU A 7 50.57 29.09 23.36
C LEU A 7 49.35 29.91 22.87
N LEU A 8 49.39 30.44 21.65
CA LEU A 8 48.21 31.01 20.98
C LEU A 8 47.34 29.86 20.45
N ALA A 9 46.09 29.79 20.92
CA ALA A 9 45.05 28.95 20.34
C ALA A 9 44.51 29.59 19.05
N VAL A 10 44.75 28.95 17.91
CA VAL A 10 44.10 29.30 16.64
C VAL A 10 42.70 28.67 16.64
N MET A 11 41.67 29.48 16.84
CA MET A 11 40.28 29.04 16.66
C MET A 11 40.03 28.79 15.17
N SER A 12 39.79 27.53 14.80
CA SER A 12 39.26 27.19 13.49
C SER A 12 37.80 27.67 13.41
N PRO A 13 37.34 28.28 12.30
CA PRO A 13 35.94 28.63 12.14
C PRO A 13 35.12 27.34 12.18
N GLY A 14 34.19 27.25 13.14
CA GLY A 14 33.26 26.14 13.22
C GLY A 14 32.46 26.06 11.93
N PHE A 15 32.57 24.94 11.22
CA PHE A 15 31.62 24.59 10.18
C PHE A 15 30.25 24.43 10.85
N THR A 16 29.38 25.42 10.69
CA THR A 16 27.95 25.20 10.86
C THR A 16 27.54 24.25 9.74
N PRO A 17 27.04 23.04 10.02
CA PRO A 17 26.52 22.18 8.97
C PRO A 17 25.42 22.96 8.24
N ALA A 18 25.55 23.10 6.93
CA ALA A 18 24.49 23.68 6.10
C ALA A 18 23.21 22.86 6.35
N LEU A 19 22.11 23.54 6.67
CA LEU A 19 20.82 22.89 6.84
C LEU A 19 20.48 22.14 5.54
N ALA A 20 20.25 20.83 5.62
CA ALA A 20 19.85 20.04 4.47
C ALA A 20 18.51 20.59 3.94
N ALA A 21 18.48 20.96 2.66
CA ALA A 21 17.26 21.47 2.03
C ALA A 21 16.23 20.33 1.87
N PRO A 22 14.91 20.63 1.95
CA PRO A 22 13.88 19.64 1.69
C PRO A 22 14.00 19.06 0.28
N PRO A 23 13.70 17.77 0.09
CA PRO A 23 13.72 17.15 -1.23
C PRO A 23 12.66 17.78 -2.15
N SER A 24 13.01 17.98 -3.42
CA SER A 24 12.09 18.55 -4.43
C SER A 24 11.02 17.57 -4.93
N PHE A 25 11.16 16.30 -4.55
CA PHE A 25 10.28 15.20 -4.92
C PHE A 25 10.20 14.17 -3.78
N ILE A 26 8.98 13.69 -3.50
CA ILE A 26 8.72 12.57 -2.59
C ILE A 26 8.09 11.45 -3.40
N ALA A 27 8.66 10.25 -3.34
CA ALA A 27 8.13 9.07 -4.01
C ALA A 27 7.12 8.35 -3.10
N PHE A 28 5.89 8.15 -3.57
CA PHE A 28 4.85 7.39 -2.86
C PHE A 28 4.61 5.99 -3.44
N GLU A 29 5.05 5.78 -4.68
CA GLU A 29 4.87 4.52 -5.39
C GLU A 29 3.38 4.12 -5.55
N SER A 30 2.50 5.08 -5.88
CA SER A 30 1.08 4.79 -6.06
C SER A 30 0.84 3.91 -7.30
N GLY A 31 0.08 2.82 -7.14
CA GLY A 31 -0.24 1.90 -8.22
C GLY A 31 -1.39 2.40 -9.11
N GLN A 32 -1.10 2.69 -10.38
CA GLN A 32 -2.10 3.09 -11.40
C GLN A 32 -3.19 2.02 -11.61
N VAL A 33 -4.42 2.46 -11.89
CA VAL A 33 -5.56 1.55 -12.16
C VAL A 33 -5.99 1.67 -13.62
N ARG A 34 -6.52 2.83 -14.01
CA ARG A 34 -6.96 3.11 -15.39
C ARG A 34 -6.39 4.44 -15.87
N PRO A 35 -5.07 4.50 -16.15
CA PRO A 35 -4.37 5.77 -16.29
C PRO A 35 -4.53 6.41 -17.68
N LEU A 36 -5.29 5.78 -18.59
CA LEU A 36 -5.60 6.27 -19.93
C LEU A 36 -7.12 6.30 -20.16
N ALA A 37 -7.60 7.29 -20.93
CA ALA A 37 -8.96 7.33 -21.45
C ALA A 37 -9.01 8.02 -22.83
N LEU A 38 -9.92 7.58 -23.71
CA LEU A 38 -10.26 8.31 -24.93
C LEU A 38 -11.49 9.19 -24.69
N SER A 39 -11.55 10.33 -25.37
CA SER A 39 -12.81 11.07 -25.51
C SER A 39 -13.85 10.23 -26.27
N PRO A 40 -15.16 10.42 -26.00
CA PRO A 40 -16.22 9.72 -26.74
C PRO A 40 -16.13 9.86 -28.26
N ASP A 41 -15.78 11.05 -28.77
CA ASP A 41 -15.53 11.32 -30.19
C ASP A 41 -14.21 10.72 -30.74
N ARG A 42 -13.38 10.13 -29.87
CA ARG A 42 -12.06 9.54 -30.15
C ARG A 42 -11.07 10.50 -30.83
N THR A 43 -11.23 11.81 -30.62
CA THR A 43 -10.30 12.83 -31.12
C THR A 43 -9.20 13.18 -30.12
N ARG A 44 -9.39 12.82 -28.84
CA ARG A 44 -8.43 13.08 -27.77
C ARG A 44 -8.14 11.85 -26.92
N LEU A 45 -6.89 11.71 -26.53
CA LEU A 45 -6.42 10.74 -25.53
C LEU A 45 -5.96 11.49 -24.29
N PHE A 46 -6.39 11.01 -23.14
CA PHE A 46 -6.07 11.51 -21.81
C PHE A 46 -5.12 10.53 -21.13
N ALA A 47 -4.04 11.04 -20.53
CA ALA A 47 -3.10 10.25 -19.75
C ALA A 47 -2.81 10.93 -18.42
N VAL A 48 -3.02 10.22 -17.30
CA VAL A 48 -2.55 10.71 -16.00
C VAL A 48 -1.03 10.52 -15.92
N ASN A 49 -0.34 11.58 -15.52
CA ASN A 49 1.08 11.57 -15.26
C ASN A 49 1.27 11.63 -13.75
N THR A 50 1.29 10.46 -13.11
CA THR A 50 1.36 10.29 -11.66
C THR A 50 2.51 11.08 -11.02
N PRO A 51 3.79 10.95 -11.45
CA PRO A 51 4.88 11.68 -10.80
C PRO A 51 4.82 13.20 -11.01
N ASP A 52 4.19 13.67 -12.10
CA ASP A 52 4.03 15.09 -12.39
C ASP A 52 2.75 15.70 -11.81
N ASN A 53 1.87 14.89 -11.21
CA ASN A 53 0.58 15.31 -10.67
C ASN A 53 -0.30 16.03 -11.72
N SER A 54 -0.27 15.56 -12.97
CA SER A 54 -0.93 16.23 -14.09
C SER A 54 -1.73 15.29 -14.98
N LEU A 55 -2.70 15.86 -15.70
CA LEU A 55 -3.39 15.24 -16.82
C LEU A 55 -2.77 15.75 -18.12
N SER A 56 -2.22 14.85 -18.93
CA SER A 56 -1.78 15.15 -20.30
C SER A 56 -2.91 14.88 -21.29
N ILE A 57 -3.17 15.84 -22.17
CA ILE A 57 -4.22 15.78 -23.20
C ILE A 57 -3.55 15.76 -24.56
N PHE A 58 -3.80 14.72 -25.34
CA PHE A 58 -3.27 14.53 -26.69
C PHE A 58 -4.38 14.60 -27.72
N THR A 59 -4.13 15.25 -28.85
CA THR A 59 -4.92 15.06 -30.07
C THR A 59 -4.55 13.72 -30.70
N VAL A 60 -5.56 12.96 -31.13
CA VAL A 60 -5.42 11.68 -31.83
C VAL A 60 -5.51 11.92 -33.33
N GLY A 61 -4.38 11.85 -34.02
CA GLY A 61 -4.27 12.07 -35.47
C GLY A 61 -3.99 10.79 -36.24
N ALA A 62 -4.06 10.88 -37.57
CA ALA A 62 -3.69 9.79 -38.48
C ALA A 62 -2.23 9.35 -38.33
N ASN A 63 -1.33 10.23 -37.85
CA ASN A 63 0.10 9.95 -37.68
C ASN A 63 0.51 9.62 -36.23
N GLY A 64 -0.44 9.53 -35.29
CA GLY A 64 -0.18 9.23 -33.89
C GLY A 64 -0.74 10.29 -32.94
N LEU A 65 -0.10 10.43 -31.78
CA LEU A 65 -0.51 11.36 -30.72
C LEU A 65 0.27 12.67 -30.82
N THR A 66 -0.40 13.79 -30.57
CA THR A 66 0.24 15.12 -30.44
C THR A 66 -0.23 15.76 -29.16
N LEU A 67 0.70 16.15 -28.27
CA LEU A 67 0.34 16.79 -27.02
C LEU A 67 -0.33 18.15 -27.29
N GLN A 68 -1.54 18.33 -26.78
CA GLN A 68 -2.32 19.56 -26.87
C GLN A 68 -2.09 20.45 -25.64
N SER A 69 -2.21 19.88 -24.44
CA SER A 69 -2.13 20.63 -23.18
C SER A 69 -1.86 19.73 -21.98
N ARG A 70 -1.47 20.32 -20.86
CA ARG A 70 -1.40 19.66 -19.55
C ARG A 70 -2.18 20.44 -18.51
N VAL A 71 -2.86 19.73 -17.62
CA VAL A 71 -3.63 20.32 -16.52
C VAL A 71 -3.08 19.78 -15.21
N GLN A 72 -2.70 20.67 -14.29
CA GLN A 72 -2.35 20.28 -12.94
C GLN A 72 -3.60 19.80 -12.20
N VAL A 73 -3.56 18.61 -11.63
CA VAL A 73 -4.65 18.01 -10.84
C VAL A 73 -4.19 17.80 -9.39
N GLY A 74 -4.85 16.94 -8.62
CA GLY A 74 -4.37 16.53 -7.31
C GLY A 74 -3.10 15.68 -7.39
N LEU A 75 -2.58 15.30 -6.22
CA LEU A 75 -1.37 14.51 -6.09
C LEU A 75 -1.63 13.03 -6.37
N GLU A 76 -0.64 12.39 -6.98
CA GLU A 76 -0.67 10.97 -7.35
C GLU A 76 -1.93 10.60 -8.16
N PRO A 77 -2.19 11.22 -9.33
CA PRO A 77 -3.32 10.83 -10.17
C PRO A 77 -3.08 9.44 -10.76
N ILE A 78 -4.07 8.56 -10.65
CA ILE A 78 -3.94 7.13 -11.01
C ILE A 78 -5.03 6.58 -11.93
N ALA A 79 -6.14 7.30 -12.07
CA ALA A 79 -7.22 6.94 -12.99
C ALA A 79 -7.86 8.17 -13.63
N VAL A 80 -8.37 8.00 -14.85
CA VAL A 80 -9.05 9.05 -15.60
C VAL A 80 -10.25 8.49 -16.36
N ALA A 81 -11.35 9.23 -16.40
CA ALA A 81 -12.51 8.92 -17.23
C ALA A 81 -13.04 10.19 -17.93
N ALA A 82 -13.28 10.09 -19.24
CA ALA A 82 -13.95 11.12 -20.00
C ALA A 82 -15.48 10.97 -19.85
N ARG A 83 -16.15 11.96 -19.24
CA ARG A 83 -17.61 11.95 -19.13
C ARG A 83 -18.26 12.30 -20.47
N ASN A 84 -17.69 13.27 -21.16
CA ASN A 84 -18.08 13.73 -22.49
C ASN A 84 -16.88 14.38 -23.20
N ASP A 85 -17.05 14.90 -24.41
CA ASP A 85 -15.96 15.50 -25.19
C ASP A 85 -15.39 16.79 -24.56
N ASN A 86 -16.03 17.36 -23.54
CA ASN A 86 -15.62 18.62 -22.91
C ASN A 86 -15.29 18.50 -21.42
N GLU A 87 -15.41 17.31 -20.83
CA GLU A 87 -15.26 17.12 -19.39
C GLU A 87 -14.62 15.76 -19.05
N VAL A 88 -13.58 15.82 -18.21
CA VAL A 88 -12.76 14.68 -17.80
C VAL A 88 -12.61 14.67 -16.29
N TRP A 89 -12.75 13.51 -15.65
CA TRP A 89 -12.60 13.34 -14.22
C TRP A 89 -11.33 12.55 -13.92
N VAL A 90 -10.51 13.05 -13.00
CA VAL A 90 -9.20 12.46 -12.64
C VAL A 90 -9.19 12.11 -11.17
N VAL A 91 -8.91 10.85 -10.85
CA VAL A 91 -8.82 10.36 -9.48
C VAL A 91 -7.39 10.58 -8.95
N ASN A 92 -7.29 11.29 -7.83
CA ASN A 92 -6.02 11.67 -7.20
C ASN A 92 -5.83 10.91 -5.89
N HIS A 93 -4.99 9.87 -5.91
CA HIS A 93 -4.87 8.88 -4.84
C HIS A 93 -4.40 9.47 -3.51
N LEU A 94 -3.41 10.36 -3.54
CA LEU A 94 -2.86 10.97 -2.31
C LEU A 94 -3.69 12.17 -1.83
N SER A 95 -4.42 12.82 -2.74
CA SER A 95 -5.21 14.01 -2.45
C SER A 95 -6.63 13.71 -1.95
N ASP A 96 -7.00 12.44 -1.80
CA ASP A 96 -8.35 11.98 -1.41
C ASP A 96 -9.47 12.69 -2.18
N SER A 97 -9.25 12.88 -3.49
CA SER A 97 -10.09 13.75 -4.30
C SER A 97 -10.19 13.32 -5.75
N VAL A 98 -11.20 13.87 -6.43
CA VAL A 98 -11.38 13.79 -7.88
C VAL A 98 -11.37 15.20 -8.46
N SER A 99 -10.49 15.45 -9.43
CA SER A 99 -10.46 16.70 -10.19
C SER A 99 -11.40 16.61 -11.39
N VAL A 100 -12.40 17.49 -11.48
CA VAL A 100 -13.22 17.67 -12.68
C VAL A 100 -12.55 18.72 -13.56
N VAL A 101 -12.12 18.31 -14.74
CA VAL A 101 -11.38 19.11 -15.71
C VAL A 101 -12.31 19.49 -16.86
N SER A 102 -12.47 20.79 -17.11
CA SER A 102 -13.12 21.30 -18.32
C SER A 102 -12.11 21.40 -19.45
N LEU A 103 -12.52 21.03 -20.66
CA LEU A 103 -11.76 21.18 -21.90
C LEU A 103 -12.25 22.38 -22.74
N THR A 104 -13.19 23.16 -22.20
CA THR A 104 -13.69 24.38 -22.86
C THR A 104 -12.80 25.57 -22.52
N GLY A 105 -12.34 26.29 -23.53
CA GLY A 105 -11.35 27.36 -23.38
C GLY A 105 -9.99 26.79 -22.97
N THR A 106 -9.31 27.44 -22.01
CA THR A 106 -8.08 26.87 -21.41
C THR A 106 -8.44 25.67 -20.55
N PRO A 107 -7.91 24.46 -20.83
CA PRO A 107 -8.16 23.29 -20.00
C PRO A 107 -7.71 23.51 -18.56
N ARG A 108 -8.58 23.22 -17.60
CA ARG A 108 -8.36 23.52 -16.17
C ARG A 108 -9.29 22.73 -15.26
N VAL A 109 -8.92 22.61 -13.99
CA VAL A 109 -9.80 22.08 -12.93
C VAL A 109 -10.89 23.10 -12.63
N VAL A 110 -12.16 22.69 -12.76
CA VAL A 110 -13.34 23.51 -12.46
C VAL A 110 -14.03 23.11 -11.16
N ARG A 111 -13.73 21.90 -10.66
CA ARG A 111 -14.22 21.39 -9.37
C ARG A 111 -13.25 20.36 -8.81
N THR A 112 -13.00 20.41 -7.51
CA THR A 112 -12.42 19.30 -6.74
C THR A 112 -13.53 18.67 -5.92
N LEU A 113 -13.76 17.38 -6.12
CA LEU A 113 -14.62 16.56 -5.27
C LEU A 113 -13.77 15.91 -4.19
N LEU A 114 -14.22 15.92 -2.94
CA LEU A 114 -13.53 15.22 -1.85
C LEU A 114 -14.23 13.89 -1.59
N VAL A 115 -13.44 12.84 -1.38
CA VAL A 115 -13.93 11.47 -1.18
C VAL A 115 -13.22 10.83 0.02
N GLY A 116 -13.40 9.53 0.23
CA GLY A 116 -12.64 8.77 1.22
C GLY A 116 -11.16 8.64 0.85
N ASP A 117 -10.39 8.11 1.79
CA ASP A 117 -8.96 7.86 1.63
C ASP A 117 -8.64 6.89 0.48
N GLU A 118 -7.48 7.07 -0.16
CA GLU A 118 -6.98 6.24 -1.26
C GLU A 118 -8.02 5.99 -2.38
N PRO A 119 -8.58 7.03 -3.03
CA PRO A 119 -9.47 6.82 -4.14
C PRO A 119 -8.72 6.19 -5.33
N ARG A 120 -9.33 5.20 -6.01
CA ARG A 120 -8.60 4.34 -6.96
C ARG A 120 -9.11 4.39 -8.40
N ASP A 121 -10.39 4.13 -8.63
CA ASP A 121 -10.97 4.04 -9.97
C ASP A 121 -12.28 4.84 -10.07
N ILE A 122 -12.69 5.12 -11.31
CA ILE A 122 -13.93 5.83 -11.62
C ILE A 122 -14.61 5.28 -12.89
N VAL A 123 -15.93 5.06 -12.81
CA VAL A 123 -16.77 4.76 -13.99
C VAL A 123 -18.05 5.58 -13.98
N PHE A 124 -18.63 5.78 -15.17
CA PHE A 124 -19.95 6.40 -15.34
C PHE A 124 -20.99 5.34 -15.74
N ALA A 125 -22.11 5.27 -15.00
CA ALA A 125 -23.15 4.27 -15.21
C ALA A 125 -24.57 4.77 -14.86
N GLY A 126 -25.58 4.00 -15.23
CA GLY A 126 -27.00 4.32 -15.02
C GLY A 126 -27.55 5.33 -16.01
N THR A 127 -28.87 5.56 -15.96
CA THR A 127 -29.60 6.43 -16.90
C THR A 127 -29.16 7.89 -16.82
N GLY A 128 -28.77 8.36 -15.64
CA GLY A 128 -28.23 9.71 -15.42
C GLY A 128 -26.71 9.84 -15.60
N GLY A 129 -26.00 8.75 -15.91
CA GLY A 129 -24.54 8.76 -16.00
C GLY A 129 -23.87 9.15 -14.68
N ARG A 130 -24.28 8.53 -13.56
CA ARG A 130 -23.69 8.76 -12.24
C ARG A 130 -22.23 8.30 -12.22
N ALA A 131 -21.40 9.03 -11.50
CA ALA A 131 -20.00 8.66 -11.27
C ALA A 131 -19.91 7.75 -10.04
N PHE A 132 -19.22 6.62 -10.18
CA PHE A 132 -18.91 5.68 -9.10
C PHE A 132 -17.41 5.71 -8.87
N ILE A 133 -16.96 5.94 -7.63
CA ILE A 133 -15.55 6.10 -7.28
C ILE A 133 -15.21 5.17 -6.10
N THR A 134 -14.21 4.31 -6.26
CA THR A 134 -13.74 3.40 -5.19
C THR A 134 -12.86 4.13 -4.20
N THR A 135 -13.08 3.94 -2.89
CA THR A 135 -12.23 4.47 -1.81
C THR A 135 -12.12 3.48 -0.66
N ALA A 136 -11.12 3.65 0.20
CA ALA A 136 -11.12 2.99 1.50
C ALA A 136 -12.28 3.51 2.38
N HIS A 137 -12.79 2.67 3.29
CA HIS A 137 -13.79 3.05 4.30
C HIS A 137 -13.18 3.84 5.47
N ARG A 138 -12.55 4.97 5.14
CA ARG A 138 -11.90 5.91 6.08
C ARG A 138 -11.61 7.24 5.35
N GLY A 139 -10.82 8.11 5.96
CA GLY A 139 -10.47 9.42 5.40
C GLY A 139 -11.29 10.57 5.98
N GLN A 140 -10.69 11.75 6.04
CA GLN A 140 -11.22 12.88 6.82
C GLN A 140 -12.52 13.45 6.23
N HIS A 141 -12.80 13.26 4.93
CA HIS A 141 -14.05 13.75 4.35
C HIS A 141 -15.25 12.86 4.69
N ARG A 142 -15.05 11.57 4.97
CA ARG A 142 -16.13 10.59 5.27
C ARG A 142 -16.97 10.98 6.48
N THR A 143 -16.37 11.65 7.46
CA THR A 143 -17.00 12.13 8.70
C THR A 143 -17.31 13.64 8.67
N HIS A 144 -17.03 14.34 7.57
CA HIS A 144 -17.16 15.78 7.51
C HIS A 144 -18.62 16.23 7.55
N SER A 145 -18.91 17.29 8.30
CA SER A 145 -20.28 17.78 8.53
C SER A 145 -21.04 18.15 7.26
N SER A 146 -20.33 18.56 6.19
CA SER A 146 -20.94 18.90 4.90
C SER A 146 -21.62 17.72 4.20
N ILE A 147 -21.34 16.48 4.59
CA ILE A 147 -21.96 15.28 4.03
C ILE A 147 -22.69 14.45 5.09
N ALA A 148 -22.95 15.00 6.28
CA ALA A 148 -23.58 14.26 7.38
C ALA A 148 -24.98 13.70 7.03
N ALA A 149 -25.67 14.30 6.06
CA ALA A 149 -26.96 13.84 5.56
C ALA A 149 -26.87 12.79 4.44
N VAL A 150 -25.67 12.49 3.93
CA VAL A 150 -25.46 11.50 2.87
C VAL A 150 -25.56 10.09 3.48
N PRO A 151 -26.43 9.21 2.95
CA PRO A 151 -26.49 7.82 3.38
C PRO A 151 -25.13 7.12 3.16
N GLY A 152 -24.59 6.53 4.23
CA GLY A 152 -23.30 5.83 4.22
C GLY A 152 -22.11 6.67 4.73
N ALA A 153 -22.28 7.99 4.92
CA ALA A 153 -21.28 8.83 5.60
C ALA A 153 -21.27 8.59 7.12
N GLY A 154 -20.19 8.99 7.80
CA GLY A 154 -20.07 8.92 9.25
C GLY A 154 -18.79 8.23 9.74
N ASP A 155 -18.84 7.70 10.96
CA ASP A 155 -17.72 7.00 11.61
C ASP A 155 -17.36 5.70 10.84
N PRO A 156 -16.07 5.47 10.48
CA PRO A 156 -15.62 4.24 9.83
C PRO A 156 -15.62 2.99 10.73
N LYS A 157 -15.88 3.16 12.04
CA LYS A 157 -15.97 2.06 13.02
C LYS A 157 -14.79 1.11 12.92
N LEU A 158 -13.57 1.67 12.92
CA LEU A 158 -12.34 0.91 12.70
C LEU A 158 -12.20 -0.26 13.69
N THR A 159 -12.65 -0.12 14.93
CA THR A 159 -12.52 -1.17 15.97
C THR A 159 -13.78 -2.02 16.15
N THR A 160 -14.73 -1.97 15.20
CA THR A 160 -15.97 -2.76 15.26
C THR A 160 -15.89 -3.98 14.34
N PRO A 161 -16.17 -5.21 14.86
CA PRO A 161 -16.24 -6.43 14.07
C PRO A 161 -17.32 -6.40 12.99
N GLY A 162 -17.12 -7.15 11.90
CA GLY A 162 -18.15 -7.36 10.87
C GLY A 162 -18.52 -6.12 10.05
N VAL A 163 -17.68 -5.08 10.07
CA VAL A 163 -17.84 -3.87 9.25
C VAL A 163 -17.13 -4.07 7.91
N GLY A 164 -17.88 -3.96 6.81
CA GLY A 164 -17.31 -3.88 5.47
C GLY A 164 -16.45 -2.63 5.30
N ARG A 165 -15.35 -2.71 4.57
CA ARG A 165 -14.37 -1.61 4.41
C ARG A 165 -14.14 -1.19 2.97
N ALA A 166 -15.00 -1.66 2.06
CA ALA A 166 -14.99 -1.33 0.65
C ALA A 166 -16.00 -0.22 0.33
N ASP A 167 -15.58 1.04 0.21
CA ASP A 167 -16.51 2.13 -0.11
C ASP A 167 -16.55 2.46 -1.61
N VAL A 168 -17.76 2.74 -2.13
CA VAL A 168 -17.99 3.33 -3.45
C VAL A 168 -18.82 4.60 -3.32
N TRP A 169 -18.22 5.73 -3.64
CA TRP A 169 -18.85 7.05 -3.60
C TRP A 169 -19.59 7.30 -4.91
N VAL A 170 -20.86 7.70 -4.82
CA VAL A 170 -21.71 7.91 -5.99
C VAL A 170 -22.08 9.38 -6.10
N PHE A 171 -21.67 10.03 -7.19
CA PHE A 171 -22.04 11.42 -7.48
C PHE A 171 -22.99 11.49 -8.67
N ASP A 172 -23.86 12.50 -8.65
CA ASP A 172 -24.61 12.93 -9.83
C ASP A 172 -23.86 14.09 -10.50
N PRO A 173 -23.22 13.89 -11.67
CA PRO A 173 -22.50 14.96 -12.36
C PRO A 173 -23.36 16.18 -12.71
N ALA A 174 -24.69 16.01 -12.83
CA ALA A 174 -25.60 17.11 -13.09
C ALA A 174 -25.93 17.92 -11.82
N ASN A 175 -25.63 17.38 -10.62
CA ASN A 175 -25.98 18.01 -9.36
C ASN A 175 -24.93 17.75 -8.26
N LEU A 176 -23.74 18.33 -8.44
CA LEU A 176 -22.65 18.20 -7.46
C LEU A 176 -22.84 19.10 -6.21
N GLY A 177 -23.76 20.06 -6.24
CA GLY A 177 -23.99 21.03 -5.18
C GLY A 177 -22.81 21.99 -4.92
N ALA A 178 -22.98 22.87 -3.93
CA ALA A 178 -22.01 23.92 -3.57
C ALA A 178 -21.20 23.62 -2.28
N SER A 179 -21.34 22.43 -1.70
CA SER A 179 -20.56 22.00 -0.53
C SER A 179 -19.05 21.92 -0.81
N LEU A 180 -18.24 21.83 0.24
CA LEU A 180 -16.77 21.84 0.18
C LEU A 180 -16.21 20.90 -0.90
N GLY A 181 -16.59 19.61 -0.87
CA GLY A 181 -16.14 18.56 -1.80
C GLY A 181 -17.20 18.05 -2.76
N GLY A 182 -18.27 18.82 -2.98
CA GLY A 182 -19.48 18.30 -3.63
C GLY A 182 -20.33 17.42 -2.71
N THR A 183 -21.54 17.07 -3.14
CA THR A 183 -22.47 16.25 -2.36
C THR A 183 -22.71 14.93 -3.10
N PRO A 184 -22.15 13.81 -2.61
CA PRO A 184 -22.48 12.51 -3.16
C PRO A 184 -23.95 12.17 -2.89
N VAL A 185 -24.56 11.42 -3.81
CA VAL A 185 -25.91 10.87 -3.66
C VAL A 185 -25.93 9.80 -2.57
N ARG A 186 -24.87 8.98 -2.51
CA ARG A 186 -24.71 7.88 -1.56
C ARG A 186 -23.26 7.44 -1.47
N ILE A 187 -22.88 6.90 -0.32
CA ILE A 187 -21.67 6.09 -0.15
C ILE A 187 -22.14 4.64 0.07
N LEU A 188 -21.78 3.77 -0.87
CA LEU A 188 -22.04 2.34 -0.77
C LEU A 188 -20.90 1.67 0.00
N ASN A 189 -21.23 0.70 0.85
CA ASN A 189 -20.26 -0.06 1.62
C ASN A 189 -20.45 -1.55 1.33
N PHE A 190 -19.37 -2.23 0.93
CA PHE A 190 -19.35 -3.66 0.65
C PHE A 190 -18.49 -4.42 1.67
N PHE A 191 -18.84 -5.70 1.86
CA PHE A 191 -18.17 -6.57 2.83
C PHE A 191 -16.86 -7.13 2.27
N GLY A 192 -15.85 -6.26 2.22
CA GLY A 192 -14.47 -6.58 1.86
C GLY A 192 -13.56 -5.44 2.32
N ASP A 193 -12.28 -5.51 2.01
CA ASP A 193 -11.34 -4.43 2.28
C ASP A 193 -11.38 -3.30 1.22
N THR A 194 -10.44 -2.36 1.22
CA THR A 194 -10.35 -1.26 0.24
C THR A 194 -10.58 -1.78 -1.19
N PRO A 195 -11.55 -1.23 -1.95
CA PRO A 195 -11.82 -1.65 -3.31
C PRO A 195 -10.84 -0.96 -4.26
N ARG A 196 -10.49 -1.61 -5.36
CA ARG A 196 -9.60 -1.04 -6.39
C ARG A 196 -10.37 -0.67 -7.63
N ALA A 197 -10.82 -1.67 -8.38
CA ALA A 197 -11.25 -1.49 -9.76
C ALA A 197 -12.77 -1.48 -9.90
N LEU A 198 -13.23 -0.79 -10.93
CA LEU A 198 -14.62 -0.73 -11.37
C LEU A 198 -14.73 -1.15 -12.83
N THR A 199 -15.84 -1.81 -13.16
CA THR A 199 -16.27 -1.99 -14.55
C THR A 199 -17.78 -1.94 -14.66
N VAL A 200 -18.31 -1.86 -15.88
CA VAL A 200 -19.74 -1.64 -16.13
C VAL A 200 -20.27 -2.70 -17.09
N SER A 201 -21.50 -3.15 -16.89
CA SER A 201 -22.20 -3.99 -17.86
C SER A 201 -22.40 -3.25 -19.20
N PRO A 202 -22.55 -3.95 -20.34
CA PRO A 202 -22.70 -3.31 -21.65
C PRO A 202 -23.91 -2.35 -21.74
N ASP A 203 -25.00 -2.66 -21.03
CA ASP A 203 -26.20 -1.82 -20.92
C ASP A 203 -26.06 -0.63 -19.95
N LYS A 204 -24.90 -0.51 -19.29
CA LYS A 204 -24.55 0.46 -18.25
C LYS A 204 -25.45 0.44 -17.02
N GLN A 205 -26.23 -0.61 -16.81
CA GLN A 205 -27.17 -0.70 -15.67
C GLN A 205 -26.56 -1.37 -14.43
N THR A 206 -25.42 -2.03 -14.57
CA THR A 206 -24.73 -2.71 -13.47
C THR A 206 -23.29 -2.23 -13.38
N VAL A 207 -22.87 -1.82 -12.18
CA VAL A 207 -21.47 -1.52 -11.84
C VAL A 207 -20.92 -2.71 -11.06
N TYR A 208 -19.72 -3.15 -11.41
CA TYR A 208 -18.97 -4.16 -10.66
C TYR A 208 -17.85 -3.46 -9.89
N ALA A 209 -17.65 -3.82 -8.63
CA ALA A 209 -16.57 -3.31 -7.77
C ALA A 209 -15.74 -4.47 -7.21
N ALA A 210 -14.42 -4.40 -7.39
CA ALA A 210 -13.47 -5.41 -6.91
C ALA A 210 -12.74 -4.96 -5.65
N VAL A 211 -12.68 -5.83 -4.64
CA VAL A 211 -11.85 -5.68 -3.43
C VAL A 211 -10.39 -5.87 -3.82
N PHE A 212 -9.50 -4.96 -3.43
CA PHE A 212 -8.11 -4.99 -3.89
C PHE A 212 -7.36 -6.21 -3.33
N LYS A 213 -7.31 -6.32 -2.01
CA LYS A 213 -6.59 -7.37 -1.29
C LYS A 213 -7.64 -8.16 -0.52
N SER A 214 -8.26 -9.10 -1.21
CA SER A 214 -9.38 -9.86 -0.65
C SER A 214 -8.93 -10.94 0.33
N GLY A 215 -7.67 -11.36 0.19
CA GLY A 215 -7.12 -12.49 0.92
C GLY A 215 -7.47 -13.80 0.23
N ASN A 216 -7.14 -14.93 0.86
CA ASN A 216 -7.30 -16.25 0.28
C ASN A 216 -7.75 -17.27 1.33
N GLN A 217 -8.59 -16.82 2.26
CA GLN A 217 -9.10 -17.59 3.38
C GLN A 217 -8.02 -18.21 4.29
N THR A 218 -6.91 -17.51 4.52
CA THR A 218 -5.88 -17.90 5.52
C THR A 218 -5.91 -17.00 6.75
N THR A 219 -5.46 -17.51 7.89
CA THR A 219 -5.19 -16.75 9.12
C THR A 219 -4.02 -17.38 9.90
N SER A 220 -3.43 -16.62 10.82
CA SER A 220 -2.43 -17.12 11.77
C SER A 220 -3.10 -17.45 13.10
N LEU A 221 -2.68 -18.57 13.69
CA LEU A 221 -3.00 -18.92 15.07
C LEU A 221 -2.01 -18.26 16.02
N LEU A 222 -2.45 -17.92 17.24
CA LEU A 222 -1.53 -17.52 18.31
C LEU A 222 -0.55 -18.65 18.63
N GLU A 223 0.74 -18.33 18.83
CA GLU A 223 1.78 -19.31 19.15
C GLU A 223 1.39 -20.20 20.33
N GLU A 224 0.80 -19.63 21.39
CA GLU A 224 0.42 -20.38 22.59
C GLU A 224 -0.77 -21.34 22.38
N THR A 225 -1.45 -21.28 21.23
CA THR A 225 -2.47 -22.28 20.85
C THR A 225 -1.87 -23.48 20.11
N VAL A 226 -0.66 -23.35 19.58
CA VAL A 226 0.09 -24.44 18.98
C VAL A 226 0.83 -25.19 20.09
N CYS A 227 0.66 -26.51 20.17
CA CYS A 227 1.25 -27.28 21.27
C CYS A 227 2.78 -27.25 21.21
N GLU A 228 3.44 -27.12 22.36
CA GLU A 228 4.89 -27.07 22.43
C GLU A 228 5.56 -28.38 21.95
N GLY A 229 6.74 -28.29 21.33
CA GLY A 229 7.63 -29.45 21.14
C GLY A 229 7.55 -30.14 19.77
N PHE A 230 7.10 -29.45 18.72
CA PHE A 230 7.13 -29.92 17.31
C PHE A 230 6.56 -31.33 17.07
N ASN A 231 5.64 -31.79 17.93
CA ASN A 231 4.94 -33.06 17.75
C ASN A 231 3.53 -32.81 17.20
N PRO A 232 3.30 -32.96 15.90
CA PRO A 232 2.02 -32.60 15.31
C PRO A 232 0.87 -33.54 15.70
N TYR A 233 1.16 -34.66 16.36
CA TYR A 233 0.19 -35.71 16.71
C TYR A 233 -0.07 -35.83 18.21
N LEU A 234 0.46 -34.92 19.03
CA LEU A 234 0.24 -34.88 20.47
C LEU A 234 -0.64 -33.69 20.86
N PRO A 235 -1.97 -33.91 21.03
CA PRO A 235 -2.86 -32.83 21.46
C PRO A 235 -2.49 -32.26 22.83
N CYS A 236 -2.79 -30.98 23.02
CA CYS A 236 -2.61 -30.29 24.29
C CYS A 236 -3.90 -29.58 24.73
N LEU A 237 -4.01 -29.33 26.03
CA LEU A 237 -5.08 -28.57 26.64
C LEU A 237 -4.58 -27.18 26.99
N VAL A 238 -5.13 -26.14 26.36
CA VAL A 238 -4.80 -24.74 26.63
C VAL A 238 -6.08 -24.00 26.98
N ASN A 239 -6.14 -23.42 28.18
CA ASN A 239 -7.31 -22.71 28.72
C ASN A 239 -8.66 -23.45 28.50
N GLY A 240 -8.66 -24.77 28.70
CA GLY A 240 -9.87 -25.60 28.58
C GLY A 240 -10.24 -26.03 27.15
N SER A 241 -9.47 -25.63 26.13
CA SER A 241 -9.64 -26.05 24.74
C SER A 241 -8.57 -27.06 24.33
N ILE A 242 -8.98 -28.10 23.60
CA ILE A 242 -8.06 -29.11 23.04
C ILE A 242 -7.62 -28.65 21.65
N TYR A 243 -6.30 -28.59 21.45
CA TYR A 243 -5.65 -28.29 20.17
C TYR A 243 -4.92 -29.53 19.63
N PRO A 244 -4.85 -29.71 18.31
CA PRO A 244 -4.53 -31.01 17.70
C PRO A 244 -3.07 -31.43 17.81
N GLY A 245 -2.14 -30.51 18.07
CA GLY A 245 -0.72 -30.81 18.28
C GLY A 245 0.19 -29.63 17.98
N GLY A 246 1.49 -29.87 18.01
CA GLY A 246 2.49 -28.85 17.80
C GLY A 246 2.74 -28.50 16.34
N SER A 247 3.72 -27.62 16.10
CA SER A 247 4.19 -27.28 14.76
C SER A 247 4.60 -28.54 13.99
N PRO A 248 4.29 -28.68 12.69
CA PRO A 248 4.73 -29.82 11.89
C PRO A 248 6.25 -29.95 11.73
N GLY A 249 7.01 -28.91 12.09
CA GLY A 249 8.47 -28.89 12.00
C GLY A 249 9.02 -28.26 10.72
N PRO A 250 10.33 -28.45 10.46
CA PRO A 250 11.27 -29.24 11.26
C PRO A 250 11.57 -28.64 12.65
N ALA A 251 11.97 -29.49 13.60
CA ALA A 251 12.28 -29.08 14.98
C ALA A 251 13.65 -28.40 15.15
N THR A 252 14.49 -28.47 14.11
CA THR A 252 15.80 -27.81 14.05
C THR A 252 16.00 -27.17 12.67
N ASN A 253 17.06 -26.39 12.48
CA ASN A 253 17.61 -26.12 11.15
C ASN A 253 18.57 -27.26 10.71
N HIS A 254 19.18 -27.12 9.54
CA HIS A 254 20.13 -28.10 8.99
C HIS A 254 21.40 -28.30 9.85
N GLU A 255 21.79 -27.31 10.66
CA GLU A 255 22.89 -27.41 11.63
C GLU A 255 22.52 -28.23 12.88
N GLY A 256 21.25 -28.61 13.02
CA GLY A 256 20.74 -29.29 14.22
C GLY A 256 20.43 -28.35 15.39
N ILE A 257 20.42 -27.03 15.18
CA ILE A 257 20.05 -26.05 16.20
C ILE A 257 18.52 -26.01 16.31
N ARG A 258 18.00 -26.04 17.55
CA ARG A 258 16.56 -26.07 17.82
C ARG A 258 15.86 -24.84 17.24
N ALA A 259 14.76 -25.08 16.54
CA ALA A 259 13.89 -24.03 16.05
C ALA A 259 13.03 -23.42 17.18
N PRO A 260 12.73 -22.12 17.14
CA PRO A 260 11.82 -21.47 18.06
C PRO A 260 10.38 -21.96 17.85
N GLU A 261 9.61 -22.03 18.94
CA GLU A 261 8.16 -22.24 18.87
C GLU A 261 7.52 -21.01 18.22
N VAL A 262 6.60 -21.20 17.28
CA VAL A 262 6.03 -20.10 16.47
C VAL A 262 4.55 -20.33 16.20
N ALA A 263 3.86 -19.24 15.84
CA ALA A 263 2.52 -19.27 15.27
C ALA A 263 2.41 -20.21 14.06
N LEU A 264 1.18 -20.57 13.68
CA LEU A 264 0.91 -21.45 12.54
C LEU A 264 -0.14 -20.83 11.62
N ILE A 265 0.10 -20.83 10.31
CA ILE A 265 -0.91 -20.44 9.31
C ILE A 265 -1.87 -21.61 9.09
N VAL A 266 -3.17 -21.31 9.07
CA VAL A 266 -4.24 -22.23 8.67
C VAL A 266 -5.06 -21.63 7.53
N LYS A 267 -5.53 -22.49 6.62
CA LYS A 267 -6.41 -22.13 5.51
C LYS A 267 -7.78 -22.79 5.72
N TYR A 268 -8.85 -22.06 5.40
CA TYR A 268 -10.19 -22.63 5.45
C TYR A 268 -10.43 -23.55 4.24
N ASN A 269 -10.87 -24.77 4.50
CA ASN A 269 -11.25 -25.73 3.47
C ASN A 269 -12.78 -25.79 3.37
N ASN A 270 -13.33 -25.23 2.29
CA ASN A 270 -14.77 -25.20 2.02
C ASN A 270 -15.39 -26.59 1.81
N GLN A 271 -14.60 -27.60 1.42
CA GLN A 271 -15.11 -28.96 1.21
C GLN A 271 -15.34 -29.68 2.55
N THR A 272 -14.47 -29.43 3.54
CA THR A 272 -14.53 -30.08 4.85
C THR A 272 -15.16 -29.21 5.93
N ASN A 273 -15.38 -27.92 5.64
CA ASN A 273 -15.80 -26.87 6.58
C ASN A 273 -14.87 -26.74 7.79
N ARG A 274 -13.55 -26.78 7.54
CA ARG A 274 -12.53 -26.77 8.59
C ARG A 274 -11.43 -25.78 8.28
N TRP A 275 -10.97 -25.07 9.31
CA TRP A 275 -9.64 -24.47 9.34
C TRP A 275 -8.60 -25.58 9.45
N GLN A 276 -7.71 -25.65 8.48
CA GLN A 276 -6.70 -26.70 8.37
C GLN A 276 -5.31 -26.13 8.18
N ASP A 277 -4.32 -26.77 8.82
CA ASP A 277 -2.92 -26.56 8.47
C ASP A 277 -2.52 -27.47 7.29
N GLU A 278 -1.23 -27.45 6.94
CA GLU A 278 -0.65 -28.26 5.86
C GLU A 278 -0.83 -29.77 6.04
N LEU A 279 -1.04 -30.26 7.26
CA LEU A 279 -1.29 -31.67 7.55
C LEU A 279 -2.78 -32.03 7.50
N GLY A 280 -3.66 -31.06 7.25
CA GLY A 280 -5.11 -31.25 7.26
C GLY A 280 -5.73 -31.34 8.65
N ARG A 281 -4.99 -30.98 9.73
CA ARG A 281 -5.50 -31.05 11.11
C ARG A 281 -6.59 -30.01 11.33
N ASN A 282 -7.56 -30.31 12.20
CA ASN A 282 -8.71 -29.42 12.43
C ASN A 282 -8.41 -28.38 13.52
N TRP A 283 -8.41 -27.11 13.13
CA TRP A 283 -8.14 -25.96 13.98
C TRP A 283 -9.37 -25.07 14.21
N ASN A 284 -10.59 -25.56 13.95
CA ASN A 284 -11.82 -24.79 14.18
C ASN A 284 -11.95 -24.23 15.60
N ASN A 285 -11.39 -24.93 16.61
CA ASN A 285 -11.41 -24.48 18.00
C ASN A 285 -10.47 -23.29 18.28
N ALA A 286 -9.58 -22.91 17.36
CA ALA A 286 -8.65 -21.78 17.51
C ALA A 286 -9.16 -20.51 16.82
N VAL A 287 -9.95 -20.64 15.75
CA VAL A 287 -10.42 -19.50 14.94
C VAL A 287 -11.83 -19.09 15.37
N ARG A 288 -12.07 -17.78 15.55
CA ARG A 288 -13.33 -17.22 16.07
C ARG A 288 -14.16 -16.46 15.04
N PHE A 289 -13.85 -16.63 13.76
CA PHE A 289 -14.50 -15.94 12.65
C PHE A 289 -14.54 -16.80 11.36
N ARG A 290 -15.24 -16.29 10.34
CA ARG A 290 -15.17 -16.79 8.94
C ARG A 290 -14.61 -15.71 8.04
N LEU A 291 -13.99 -16.16 6.94
CA LEU A 291 -13.60 -15.33 5.83
C LEU A 291 -14.48 -15.73 4.62
N PRO A 292 -15.54 -14.98 4.33
CA PRO A 292 -16.46 -15.30 3.23
C PRO A 292 -15.84 -15.05 1.84
N ASP A 293 -14.69 -14.36 1.80
CA ASP A 293 -13.90 -14.18 0.57
C ASP A 293 -14.72 -13.53 -0.55
N GLN A 294 -15.49 -12.48 -0.22
CA GLN A 294 -16.32 -11.76 -1.20
C GLN A 294 -15.47 -10.74 -1.93
N ASP A 295 -15.17 -11.01 -3.19
CA ASP A 295 -14.11 -10.30 -3.91
C ASP A 295 -14.66 -9.29 -4.92
N VAL A 296 -15.80 -9.59 -5.54
CA VAL A 296 -16.44 -8.72 -6.54
C VAL A 296 -17.92 -8.54 -6.24
N PHE A 297 -18.38 -7.29 -6.25
CA PHE A 297 -19.77 -6.92 -5.99
C PHE A 297 -20.42 -6.36 -7.24
N ALA A 298 -21.60 -6.86 -7.61
CA ALA A 298 -22.43 -6.27 -8.66
C ALA A 298 -23.48 -5.35 -8.02
N VAL A 299 -23.67 -4.16 -8.61
CA VAL A 299 -24.52 -3.08 -8.07
C VAL A 299 -25.40 -2.54 -9.17
N ASP A 300 -26.69 -2.35 -8.90
CA ASP A 300 -27.57 -1.64 -9.81
C ASP A 300 -27.25 -0.14 -9.85
N ALA A 301 -26.95 0.39 -11.03
CA ALA A 301 -26.46 1.77 -11.18
C ALA A 301 -27.52 2.84 -10.87
N ASN A 302 -28.82 2.50 -10.92
CA ASN A 302 -29.91 3.46 -10.70
C ASN A 302 -30.46 3.38 -9.27
N SER A 303 -30.78 2.18 -8.80
CA SER A 303 -31.30 1.97 -7.44
C SER A 303 -30.19 1.94 -6.38
N LEU A 304 -28.93 1.74 -6.79
CA LEU A 304 -27.76 1.64 -5.91
C LEU A 304 -27.85 0.46 -4.93
N GLY A 305 -28.63 -0.57 -5.27
CA GLY A 305 -28.71 -1.83 -4.54
C GLY A 305 -27.67 -2.83 -5.00
N GLN A 306 -27.06 -3.56 -4.07
CA GLN A 306 -26.23 -4.72 -4.40
C GLN A 306 -27.09 -5.82 -5.03
N LYS A 307 -26.69 -6.30 -6.21
CA LYS A 307 -27.31 -7.39 -6.96
C LYS A 307 -26.71 -8.75 -6.62
N ALA A 308 -25.39 -8.81 -6.47
CA ALA A 308 -24.64 -10.04 -6.21
C ALA A 308 -23.29 -9.76 -5.55
N ALA A 309 -22.73 -10.77 -4.91
CA ALA A 309 -21.32 -10.84 -4.50
C ALA A 309 -20.73 -12.15 -5.03
N TYR A 310 -19.50 -12.10 -5.52
CA TYR A 310 -18.77 -13.23 -6.09
C TYR A 310 -17.54 -13.51 -5.23
N SER A 311 -17.42 -14.75 -4.77
CA SER A 311 -16.31 -15.18 -3.92
C SER A 311 -15.26 -15.99 -4.67
N HIS A 312 -14.06 -16.07 -4.13
CA HIS A 312 -12.96 -16.90 -4.64
C HIS A 312 -12.49 -16.51 -6.05
N VAL A 313 -12.56 -15.22 -6.36
CA VAL A 313 -12.07 -14.60 -7.59
C VAL A 313 -10.54 -14.54 -7.59
N GLY A 314 -9.91 -14.25 -6.45
CA GLY A 314 -8.46 -14.29 -6.27
C GLY A 314 -7.99 -13.54 -5.01
N THR A 315 -6.69 -13.64 -4.72
CA THR A 315 -6.11 -13.01 -3.52
C THR A 315 -5.96 -11.49 -3.64
N THR A 316 -5.32 -11.05 -4.74
CA THR A 316 -5.08 -9.63 -5.03
C THR A 316 -5.65 -9.30 -6.40
N LEU A 317 -6.68 -8.46 -6.48
CA LEU A 317 -7.38 -8.11 -7.70
C LEU A 317 -6.91 -6.74 -8.20
N PHE A 318 -6.32 -6.69 -9.39
CA PHE A 318 -5.73 -5.47 -9.92
C PHE A 318 -6.71 -4.64 -10.74
N ASN A 319 -7.49 -5.27 -11.63
CA ASN A 319 -8.40 -4.57 -12.54
C ASN A 319 -9.56 -5.45 -13.04
N MET A 320 -10.55 -4.82 -13.67
CA MET A 320 -11.69 -5.48 -14.30
C MET A 320 -11.99 -4.91 -15.69
N ALA A 321 -12.40 -5.80 -16.60
CA ALA A 321 -12.93 -5.45 -17.91
C ALA A 321 -14.15 -6.30 -18.26
N THR A 322 -15.23 -5.67 -18.70
CA THR A 322 -16.43 -6.36 -19.19
C THR A 322 -16.31 -6.62 -20.68
N ASN A 323 -16.62 -7.83 -21.12
CA ASN A 323 -16.80 -8.16 -22.52
C ASN A 323 -18.01 -7.39 -23.09
N PRO A 324 -17.83 -6.52 -24.10
CA PRO A 324 -18.90 -5.66 -24.59
C PRO A 324 -20.02 -6.43 -25.31
N VAL A 325 -19.77 -7.67 -25.72
CA VAL A 325 -20.73 -8.50 -26.46
C VAL A 325 -21.43 -9.48 -25.52
N THR A 326 -20.69 -10.22 -24.70
CA THR A 326 -21.25 -11.29 -23.86
C THR A 326 -21.64 -10.83 -22.46
N GLY A 327 -21.08 -9.72 -21.98
CA GLY A 327 -21.22 -9.27 -20.59
C GLY A 327 -20.38 -10.05 -19.58
N THR A 328 -19.52 -10.99 -20.01
CA THR A 328 -18.55 -11.65 -19.12
C THR A 328 -17.66 -10.59 -18.46
N VAL A 329 -17.47 -10.67 -17.14
CA VAL A 329 -16.51 -9.80 -16.44
C VAL A 329 -15.20 -10.56 -16.26
N TYR A 330 -14.10 -10.03 -16.79
CA TYR A 330 -12.75 -10.53 -16.53
C TYR A 330 -12.12 -9.74 -15.39
N VAL A 331 -11.48 -10.44 -14.46
CA VAL A 331 -10.82 -9.87 -13.29
C VAL A 331 -9.36 -10.30 -13.29
N SER A 332 -8.42 -9.36 -13.44
CA SER A 332 -7.00 -9.67 -13.37
C SER A 332 -6.55 -9.75 -11.91
N ASN A 333 -5.86 -10.82 -11.55
CA ASN A 333 -5.49 -11.07 -10.16
C ASN A 333 -4.24 -11.94 -10.00
N THR A 334 -3.80 -12.10 -8.75
CA THR A 334 -2.88 -13.15 -8.34
C THR A 334 -3.49 -13.99 -7.23
N GLU A 335 -3.11 -15.27 -7.15
CA GLU A 335 -3.43 -16.15 -6.04
C GLU A 335 -2.18 -16.51 -5.23
N ALA A 336 -2.17 -16.21 -3.94
CA ALA A 336 -1.03 -16.43 -3.06
C ALA A 336 -1.00 -17.83 -2.44
N PHE A 337 0.20 -18.38 -2.27
CA PHE A 337 0.48 -19.67 -1.64
C PHE A 337 1.10 -19.55 -0.25
N ASN A 338 0.68 -18.55 0.52
CA ASN A 338 1.22 -18.26 1.86
C ASN A 338 0.97 -19.33 2.94
N HIS A 339 0.14 -20.33 2.65
CA HIS A 339 -0.05 -21.52 3.48
C HIS A 339 1.05 -22.58 3.26
N VAL A 340 1.85 -22.43 2.21
CA VAL A 340 3.01 -23.28 1.91
C VAL A 340 4.23 -22.67 2.57
N ARG A 341 4.97 -23.53 3.26
CA ARG A 341 6.29 -23.25 3.84
C ARG A 341 7.31 -23.93 2.94
N PHE A 342 8.59 -23.63 2.92
CA PHE A 342 9.35 -22.50 3.45
C PHE A 342 9.86 -21.62 2.28
N GLU A 343 10.76 -20.67 2.51
CA GLU A 343 11.62 -20.17 1.42
C GLU A 343 12.85 -21.08 1.22
N GLY A 344 13.64 -20.84 0.18
CA GLY A 344 14.89 -21.57 -0.05
C GLY A 344 14.70 -22.90 -0.81
N PRO A 345 15.72 -23.78 -0.82
CA PRO A 345 15.71 -24.98 -1.64
C PRO A 345 14.81 -26.10 -1.08
N GLY A 346 14.46 -26.06 0.20
CA GLY A 346 13.60 -27.06 0.85
C GLY A 346 14.26 -28.44 1.03
N ASN A 347 15.60 -28.52 1.07
CA ASN A 347 16.30 -29.81 1.17
C ASN A 347 16.12 -30.42 2.57
N TYR A 348 16.26 -29.60 3.61
CA TYR A 348 16.04 -29.95 5.00
C TYR A 348 14.58 -29.73 5.40
N GLY A 349 13.98 -28.64 4.91
CA GLY A 349 12.60 -28.27 5.19
C GLY A 349 11.53 -29.16 4.58
N GLY A 350 11.85 -29.87 3.50
CA GLY A 350 10.94 -30.74 2.75
C GLY A 350 9.85 -30.03 1.94
N THR A 351 9.77 -28.70 2.01
CA THR A 351 8.74 -27.87 1.37
C THR A 351 9.33 -26.51 0.97
N THR A 352 8.85 -25.90 -0.11
CA THR A 352 9.30 -24.57 -0.55
C THR A 352 8.26 -23.83 -1.41
N VAL A 353 8.22 -22.51 -1.29
CA VAL A 353 7.51 -21.58 -2.20
C VAL A 353 8.41 -20.98 -3.28
N GLN A 354 9.68 -21.38 -3.36
CA GLN A 354 10.65 -20.82 -4.30
C GLN A 354 10.14 -20.90 -5.74
N GLY A 355 9.94 -19.74 -6.38
CA GLY A 355 9.40 -19.62 -7.73
C GLY A 355 7.89 -19.87 -7.86
N HIS A 356 7.16 -20.19 -6.78
CA HIS A 356 5.71 -20.47 -6.79
C HIS A 356 4.96 -19.76 -5.65
N LEU A 357 5.38 -18.53 -5.33
CA LEU A 357 4.76 -17.76 -4.23
C LEU A 357 3.36 -17.22 -4.59
N ALA A 358 3.12 -16.81 -5.83
CA ALA A 358 1.84 -16.32 -6.29
C ALA A 358 1.60 -16.61 -7.78
N GLU A 359 0.46 -17.22 -8.10
CA GLU A 359 0.07 -17.51 -9.47
C GLU A 359 -0.60 -16.31 -10.12
N THR A 360 -0.16 -15.93 -11.31
CA THR A 360 -0.80 -14.86 -12.08
C THR A 360 -2.03 -15.38 -12.83
N ARG A 361 -3.18 -14.71 -12.67
CA ARG A 361 -4.48 -15.19 -13.13
C ARG A 361 -5.33 -14.13 -13.83
N ILE A 362 -6.27 -14.62 -14.64
CA ILE A 362 -7.50 -13.90 -15.00
C ILE A 362 -8.67 -14.77 -14.58
N THR A 363 -9.59 -14.20 -13.82
CA THR A 363 -10.81 -14.89 -13.41
C THR A 363 -11.98 -14.35 -14.22
N ALA A 364 -12.72 -15.24 -14.90
CA ALA A 364 -13.94 -14.88 -15.62
C ALA A 364 -15.17 -15.07 -14.72
N ILE A 365 -16.05 -14.07 -14.69
CA ILE A 365 -17.38 -14.16 -14.07
C ILE A 365 -18.41 -14.24 -15.20
N LEU A 366 -18.93 -15.45 -15.43
CA LEU A 366 -19.81 -15.79 -16.55
C LEU A 366 -21.08 -16.48 -16.02
N GLY A 367 -22.24 -15.87 -16.27
CA GLY A 367 -23.52 -16.43 -15.82
C GLY A 367 -23.58 -16.65 -14.29
N GLY A 368 -22.84 -15.84 -13.53
CA GLY A 368 -22.70 -15.96 -12.07
C GLY A 368 -21.64 -16.97 -11.61
N SER A 369 -21.03 -17.74 -12.51
CA SER A 369 -19.93 -18.66 -12.19
C SER A 369 -18.61 -17.93 -12.13
N VAL A 370 -17.79 -18.21 -11.12
CA VAL A 370 -16.43 -17.69 -10.95
C VAL A 370 -15.43 -18.72 -11.48
N LEU A 371 -14.64 -18.32 -12.47
CA LEU A 371 -13.82 -19.21 -13.28
C LEU A 371 -12.36 -18.73 -13.34
N PRO A 372 -11.50 -19.05 -12.35
CA PRO A 372 -10.10 -18.65 -12.33
C PRO A 372 -9.27 -19.34 -13.42
N ARG A 373 -8.38 -18.61 -14.08
CA ARG A 373 -7.49 -19.15 -15.14
C ARG A 373 -6.04 -18.79 -14.85
N HIS A 374 -5.21 -19.80 -14.61
CA HIS A 374 -3.77 -19.64 -14.39
C HIS A 374 -3.07 -19.35 -15.71
N LEU A 375 -2.49 -18.15 -15.84
CA LEU A 375 -1.91 -17.68 -17.11
C LEU A 375 -0.60 -18.38 -17.45
N ASN A 376 0.08 -18.98 -16.46
CA ASN A 376 1.39 -19.58 -16.60
C ASN A 376 1.38 -21.11 -16.37
N LYS A 377 0.27 -21.79 -16.69
CA LYS A 377 0.11 -23.25 -16.51
C LYS A 377 1.09 -24.14 -17.30
N HIS A 378 2.03 -23.54 -18.04
CA HIS A 378 3.15 -24.22 -18.69
C HIS A 378 4.37 -24.41 -17.77
N LEU A 379 4.35 -23.81 -16.58
CA LEU A 379 5.41 -23.90 -15.58
C LEU A 379 5.36 -25.25 -14.85
N ASP A 380 6.54 -25.81 -14.59
CA ASP A 380 6.72 -27.01 -13.77
C ASP A 380 7.32 -26.59 -12.42
N TYR A 381 6.46 -26.45 -11.40
CA TYR A 381 6.89 -26.05 -10.06
C TYR A 381 7.59 -27.18 -9.28
N THR A 382 7.62 -28.41 -9.82
CA THR A 382 8.42 -29.49 -9.22
C THR A 382 9.91 -29.35 -9.50
N LYS A 383 10.28 -28.37 -10.33
CA LYS A 383 11.64 -28.08 -10.77
C LYS A 383 12.06 -26.70 -10.30
N LEU A 384 13.01 -26.66 -9.37
CA LEU A 384 13.67 -25.43 -8.95
C LEU A 384 14.73 -25.03 -9.99
N ALA A 385 15.14 -23.75 -10.03
CA ALA A 385 16.10 -23.28 -11.03
C ALA A 385 17.50 -23.91 -10.92
N THR A 386 17.79 -24.55 -9.79
CA THR A 386 18.99 -25.34 -9.54
C THR A 386 18.89 -26.76 -10.13
N ASP A 387 17.70 -27.26 -10.46
CA ASP A 387 17.51 -28.55 -11.13
C ASP A 387 18.03 -28.46 -12.59
N PRO A 388 18.91 -29.38 -13.04
CA PRO A 388 19.38 -29.42 -14.43
C PRO A 388 18.27 -29.52 -15.48
N ALA A 389 17.09 -30.05 -15.14
CA ALA A 389 15.93 -30.18 -16.00
C ALA A 389 15.01 -28.94 -16.02
N PHE A 390 15.32 -27.89 -15.24
CA PHE A 390 14.52 -26.66 -15.22
C PHE A 390 14.52 -25.95 -16.58
N ASP A 391 13.32 -25.71 -17.12
CA ASP A 391 13.17 -24.98 -18.38
C ASP A 391 13.34 -23.46 -18.18
N ARG A 392 14.57 -22.98 -18.36
CA ARG A 392 14.90 -21.55 -18.30
C ARG A 392 14.20 -20.71 -19.36
N THR A 393 13.70 -21.32 -20.44
CA THR A 393 12.99 -20.60 -21.51
C THR A 393 11.52 -20.36 -21.16
N ALA A 394 10.99 -21.04 -20.14
CA ALA A 394 9.59 -20.93 -19.74
C ALA A 394 9.16 -19.48 -19.43
N LYS A 395 10.07 -18.68 -18.86
CA LYS A 395 9.84 -17.24 -18.57
C LYS A 395 9.50 -16.40 -19.80
N ASN A 396 9.90 -16.82 -20.99
CA ASN A 396 9.59 -16.09 -22.23
C ASN A 396 8.09 -16.12 -22.53
N HIS A 397 7.40 -17.15 -22.04
CA HIS A 397 5.96 -17.37 -22.22
C HIS A 397 5.12 -16.88 -21.02
N SER A 398 5.77 -16.48 -19.93
CA SER A 398 5.09 -16.08 -18.70
C SER A 398 4.62 -14.62 -18.71
N LEU A 399 3.55 -14.36 -17.97
CA LEU A 399 3.02 -13.05 -17.62
C LEU A 399 2.97 -12.89 -16.10
N ALA A 400 3.27 -11.69 -15.62
CA ALA A 400 3.33 -11.36 -14.20
C ALA A 400 2.68 -10.00 -13.93
N THR A 401 2.00 -9.88 -12.78
CA THR A 401 1.37 -8.66 -12.26
C THR A 401 0.45 -7.99 -13.31
N PRO A 402 -0.72 -8.59 -13.62
CA PRO A 402 -1.61 -8.12 -14.67
C PRO A 402 -2.46 -6.93 -14.19
N VAL A 403 -2.05 -5.69 -14.49
CA VAL A 403 -2.60 -4.49 -13.83
C VAL A 403 -3.71 -3.75 -14.59
N ASP A 404 -3.91 -4.03 -15.87
CA ASP A 404 -4.99 -3.45 -16.67
C ASP A 404 -5.39 -4.38 -17.82
N MET A 405 -6.60 -4.21 -18.34
CA MET A 405 -7.18 -5.04 -19.39
C MET A 405 -8.07 -4.23 -20.35
N ALA A 406 -8.09 -4.64 -21.62
CA ALA A 406 -9.01 -4.12 -22.62
C ALA A 406 -9.56 -5.25 -23.50
N VAL A 407 -10.86 -5.24 -23.78
CA VAL A 407 -11.53 -6.22 -24.65
C VAL A 407 -11.85 -5.57 -26.00
N SER A 408 -11.61 -6.29 -27.10
CA SER A 408 -11.98 -5.83 -28.44
C SER A 408 -13.50 -5.61 -28.56
N SER A 409 -13.89 -4.70 -29.45
CA SER A 409 -15.30 -4.35 -29.67
C SER A 409 -16.18 -5.54 -30.11
N ASP A 410 -15.58 -6.54 -30.77
CA ASP A 410 -16.25 -7.79 -31.15
C ASP A 410 -16.27 -8.86 -30.03
N GLY A 411 -15.69 -8.56 -28.87
CA GLY A 411 -15.67 -9.42 -27.70
C GLY A 411 -14.76 -10.65 -27.80
N ARG A 412 -13.96 -10.79 -28.87
CA ARG A 412 -13.15 -11.99 -29.12
C ARG A 412 -11.75 -11.95 -28.54
N THR A 413 -11.17 -10.77 -28.36
CA THR A 413 -9.78 -10.62 -27.91
C THR A 413 -9.69 -9.84 -26.61
N LEU A 414 -8.98 -10.39 -25.62
CA LEU A 414 -8.60 -9.73 -24.38
C LEU A 414 -7.11 -9.38 -24.41
N TYR A 415 -6.81 -8.10 -24.19
CA TYR A 415 -5.47 -7.56 -24.01
C TYR A 415 -5.19 -7.32 -22.53
N VAL A 416 -3.99 -7.68 -22.05
CA VAL A 416 -3.65 -7.67 -20.62
C VAL A 416 -2.30 -6.99 -20.41
N ALA A 417 -2.25 -5.92 -19.63
CA ALA A 417 -1.01 -5.24 -19.27
C ALA A 417 -0.27 -6.04 -18.19
N ALA A 418 0.72 -6.83 -18.59
CA ALA A 418 1.57 -7.58 -17.66
C ALA A 418 2.74 -6.70 -17.21
N TYR A 419 2.51 -5.94 -16.14
CA TYR A 419 3.41 -4.90 -15.63
C TYR A 419 4.83 -5.43 -15.40
N SER A 420 4.92 -6.58 -14.74
CA SER A 420 6.18 -7.21 -14.34
C SER A 420 6.88 -7.98 -15.48
N SER A 421 6.22 -8.19 -16.62
CA SER A 421 6.78 -8.90 -17.77
C SER A 421 7.15 -7.99 -18.93
N SER A 422 6.85 -6.69 -18.84
CA SER A 422 7.05 -5.71 -19.93
C SER A 422 6.39 -6.12 -21.26
N LYS A 423 5.18 -6.71 -21.17
CA LYS A 423 4.41 -7.23 -22.31
C LYS A 423 2.93 -6.90 -22.18
N VAL A 424 2.23 -6.88 -23.31
CA VAL A 424 0.78 -7.04 -23.36
C VAL A 424 0.46 -8.49 -23.73
N GLY A 425 -0.21 -9.21 -22.83
CA GLY A 425 -0.78 -10.53 -23.11
C GLY A 425 -1.98 -10.41 -24.05
N VAL A 426 -2.17 -11.39 -24.93
CA VAL A 426 -3.26 -11.40 -25.92
C VAL A 426 -3.94 -12.77 -25.89
N PHE A 427 -5.24 -12.77 -25.58
CA PHE A 427 -6.03 -13.99 -25.40
C PHE A 427 -7.29 -13.97 -26.26
N ASP A 428 -7.61 -15.12 -26.84
CA ASP A 428 -8.96 -15.40 -27.32
C ASP A 428 -9.88 -15.62 -26.11
N THR A 429 -10.97 -14.88 -26.03
CA THR A 429 -11.86 -14.86 -24.87
C THR A 429 -12.56 -16.20 -24.67
N GLN A 430 -12.95 -16.89 -25.75
CA GLN A 430 -13.59 -18.20 -25.67
C GLN A 430 -12.60 -19.25 -25.14
N ALA A 431 -11.37 -19.25 -25.62
CA ALA A 431 -10.32 -20.15 -25.16
C ALA A 431 -9.92 -19.88 -23.70
N LEU A 432 -9.92 -18.61 -23.28
CA LEU A 432 -9.69 -18.23 -21.88
C LEU A 432 -10.84 -18.73 -20.99
N GLU A 433 -12.09 -18.48 -21.36
CA GLU A 433 -13.27 -18.91 -20.62
C GLU A 433 -13.35 -20.44 -20.51
N ALA A 434 -12.97 -21.17 -21.57
CA ALA A 434 -12.90 -22.63 -21.60
C ALA A 434 -11.63 -23.23 -20.96
N ASP A 435 -10.69 -22.39 -20.50
CA ASP A 435 -9.36 -22.78 -20.04
C ASP A 435 -8.55 -23.64 -21.05
N SER A 436 -8.80 -23.47 -22.34
CA SER A 436 -8.20 -24.29 -23.40
C SER A 436 -6.96 -23.67 -24.05
N PHE A 437 -6.57 -22.45 -23.64
CA PHE A 437 -5.37 -21.78 -24.16
C PHE A 437 -4.08 -22.49 -23.72
N ASN A 438 -3.01 -22.34 -24.51
CA ASN A 438 -1.68 -22.87 -24.20
C ASN A 438 -0.68 -21.71 -24.13
N PRO A 439 -0.15 -21.37 -22.94
CA PRO A 439 0.73 -20.21 -22.80
C PRO A 439 1.93 -20.20 -23.76
N ARG A 440 2.53 -21.36 -24.07
CA ARG A 440 3.66 -21.44 -25.01
C ARG A 440 3.27 -21.03 -26.42
N LEU A 441 2.13 -21.50 -26.90
CA LEU A 441 1.62 -21.13 -28.22
C LEU A 441 1.08 -19.70 -28.23
N ASN A 442 0.29 -19.33 -27.23
CA ASN A 442 -0.34 -18.02 -27.10
C ASN A 442 0.69 -16.88 -26.99
N SER A 443 1.84 -17.13 -26.38
CA SER A 443 2.88 -16.11 -26.22
C SER A 443 3.46 -15.57 -27.53
N ALA A 444 3.31 -16.29 -28.66
CA ALA A 444 3.63 -15.76 -29.98
C ALA A 444 2.74 -14.55 -30.38
N ALA A 445 1.61 -14.38 -29.71
CA ALA A 445 0.72 -13.23 -29.85
C ALA A 445 1.02 -12.09 -28.88
N TYR A 446 1.83 -12.32 -27.84
CA TYR A 446 2.14 -11.28 -26.86
C TYR A 446 2.93 -10.15 -27.51
N ILE A 447 2.67 -8.93 -27.05
CA ILE A 447 3.25 -7.72 -27.60
C ILE A 447 4.32 -7.22 -26.62
N PRO A 448 5.62 -7.28 -26.95
CA PRO A 448 6.65 -6.64 -26.15
C PRO A 448 6.42 -5.13 -26.11
N VAL A 449 6.58 -4.51 -24.94
CA VAL A 449 6.42 -3.07 -24.78
C VAL A 449 7.76 -2.47 -24.36
N SER A 450 8.31 -1.59 -25.20
CA SER A 450 9.55 -0.90 -24.87
C SER A 450 9.37 0.00 -23.64
N GLY A 451 10.42 0.18 -22.85
CA GLY A 451 10.36 0.97 -21.61
C GLY A 451 9.91 0.18 -20.39
N GLY A 452 9.00 -0.79 -20.56
CA GLY A 452 8.56 -1.70 -19.50
C GLY A 452 7.53 -1.10 -18.52
N GLY A 453 7.01 -1.96 -17.64
CA GLY A 453 5.94 -1.58 -16.70
C GLY A 453 4.67 -1.07 -17.38
N PRO A 454 4.08 -1.79 -18.36
CA PRO A 454 2.81 -1.40 -18.95
C PRO A 454 1.74 -1.35 -17.85
N SER A 455 1.11 -0.20 -17.68
CA SER A 455 0.22 0.10 -16.54
C SER A 455 -1.18 0.52 -16.95
N GLY A 456 -1.41 0.79 -18.23
CA GLY A 456 -2.75 1.10 -18.75
C GLY A 456 -2.88 0.82 -20.24
N LEU A 457 -4.06 0.38 -20.67
CA LEU A 457 -4.38 0.01 -22.05
C LEU A 457 -5.63 0.73 -22.55
N ILE A 458 -5.59 1.25 -23.78
CA ILE A 458 -6.78 1.71 -24.50
C ILE A 458 -6.72 1.28 -25.97
N LEU A 459 -7.80 0.67 -26.46
CA LEU A 459 -7.97 0.28 -27.85
C LEU A 459 -8.60 1.42 -28.68
N ASP A 460 -7.99 1.74 -29.82
CA ASP A 460 -8.59 2.54 -30.90
C ASP A 460 -8.63 1.71 -32.20
N GLU A 461 -9.52 0.73 -32.20
CA GLU A 461 -9.71 -0.22 -33.31
C GLU A 461 -10.03 0.47 -34.65
N ALA A 462 -10.72 1.62 -34.61
CA ALA A 462 -11.04 2.40 -35.80
C ALA A 462 -9.80 2.89 -36.56
N ARG A 463 -8.67 3.04 -35.84
CA ARG A 463 -7.36 3.40 -36.41
C ARG A 463 -6.36 2.24 -36.35
N GLY A 464 -6.79 1.04 -35.95
CA GLY A 464 -5.94 -0.13 -35.81
C GLY A 464 -4.87 0.02 -34.71
N ARG A 465 -5.17 0.69 -33.60
CA ARG A 465 -4.17 1.04 -32.57
C ARG A 465 -4.48 0.55 -31.17
N LEU A 466 -3.42 0.25 -30.43
CA LEU A 466 -3.40 0.09 -28.98
C LEU A 466 -2.50 1.18 -28.37
N TYR A 467 -3.03 1.93 -27.41
CA TYR A 467 -2.27 2.85 -26.59
C TYR A 467 -1.88 2.18 -25.27
N VAL A 468 -0.60 2.26 -24.91
CA VAL A 468 -0.07 1.65 -23.67
C VAL A 468 0.67 2.71 -22.87
N LEU A 469 0.29 2.92 -21.62
CA LEU A 469 1.10 3.73 -20.70
C LEU A 469 2.16 2.84 -20.06
N THR A 470 3.42 3.28 -20.05
CA THR A 470 4.55 2.58 -19.42
C THR A 470 5.07 3.38 -18.24
N ARG A 471 5.18 2.73 -17.08
CA ARG A 471 5.54 3.39 -15.81
C ARG A 471 7.04 3.56 -15.61
N PHE A 472 7.87 2.67 -16.16
CA PHE A 472 9.32 2.68 -15.93
C PHE A 472 10.01 3.81 -16.71
N ASP A 473 9.60 4.08 -17.95
CA ASP A 473 10.12 5.20 -18.75
C ASP A 473 9.14 6.39 -18.85
N ASN A 474 7.97 6.31 -18.20
CA ASN A 474 6.93 7.32 -18.12
C ASN A 474 6.49 7.84 -19.50
N ALA A 475 5.93 6.97 -20.34
CA ALA A 475 5.57 7.30 -21.71
C ALA A 475 4.25 6.64 -22.16
N VAL A 476 3.59 7.24 -23.17
CA VAL A 476 2.49 6.60 -23.90
C VAL A 476 3.02 6.01 -25.20
N LYS A 477 2.94 4.70 -25.34
CA LYS A 477 3.29 3.94 -26.55
C LYS A 477 2.09 3.84 -27.47
N VAL A 478 2.33 3.92 -28.77
CA VAL A 478 1.34 3.69 -29.82
C VAL A 478 1.74 2.42 -30.56
N ILE A 479 0.90 1.39 -30.47
CA ILE A 479 1.14 0.08 -31.05
C ILE A 479 0.13 -0.17 -32.16
N ASP A 480 0.58 -0.72 -33.27
CA ASP A 480 -0.28 -1.19 -34.37
C ASP A 480 -0.88 -2.56 -34.03
N LEU A 481 -2.21 -2.69 -34.11
CA LEU A 481 -2.90 -3.92 -33.72
C LEU A 481 -2.66 -5.09 -34.67
N ALA A 482 -2.39 -4.83 -35.95
CA ALA A 482 -2.21 -5.87 -36.96
C ALA A 482 -0.80 -6.45 -36.93
N THR A 483 0.20 -5.57 -36.94
CA THR A 483 1.63 -5.91 -36.97
C THR A 483 2.23 -6.09 -35.58
N ARG A 484 1.57 -5.56 -34.54
CA ARG A 484 2.04 -5.53 -33.14
C ARG A 484 3.33 -4.72 -32.94
N ALA A 485 3.69 -3.91 -33.93
CA ALA A 485 4.86 -3.04 -33.85
C ALA A 485 4.54 -1.76 -33.08
N GLU A 486 5.51 -1.28 -32.29
CA GLU A 486 5.47 0.08 -31.73
C GLU A 486 5.68 1.08 -32.87
N LEU A 487 4.67 1.91 -33.13
CA LEU A 487 4.67 2.94 -34.16
C LEU A 487 5.34 4.24 -33.69
N SER A 488 5.11 4.61 -32.43
CA SER A 488 5.65 5.83 -31.84
C SER A 488 5.53 5.82 -30.31
N LYS A 489 6.21 6.76 -29.66
CA LYS A 489 6.08 7.02 -28.22
C LYS A 489 5.95 8.51 -27.92
N GLN A 490 5.19 8.84 -26.88
CA GLN A 490 5.08 10.17 -26.31
C GLN A 490 5.62 10.15 -24.89
N VAL A 491 6.77 10.79 -24.67
CA VAL A 491 7.38 10.88 -23.33
C VAL A 491 6.62 11.90 -22.49
N LEU A 492 6.26 11.52 -21.28
CA LEU A 492 5.64 12.42 -20.30
C LEU A 492 6.72 13.08 -19.43
N PRO A 493 6.52 14.31 -18.95
CA PRO A 493 7.43 14.93 -18.00
C PRO A 493 7.64 14.02 -16.79
N ASN A 494 8.89 13.69 -16.47
CA ASN A 494 9.19 12.88 -15.30
C ASN A 494 10.08 13.66 -14.32
N PRO A 495 9.51 14.16 -13.20
CA PRO A 495 10.28 14.83 -12.15
C PRO A 495 10.97 13.87 -11.17
N GLU A 496 10.81 12.56 -11.32
CA GLU A 496 11.43 11.58 -10.43
C GLU A 496 12.97 11.65 -10.52
N PRO A 497 13.68 11.55 -9.37
CA PRO A 497 15.13 11.41 -9.37
C PRO A 497 15.59 10.20 -10.17
N ALA A 498 16.78 10.29 -10.78
CA ALA A 498 17.35 9.19 -11.57
C ALA A 498 17.49 7.88 -10.76
N SER A 499 17.79 7.98 -9.46
CA SER A 499 17.83 6.84 -8.54
C SER A 499 16.49 6.09 -8.44
N VAL A 500 15.38 6.83 -8.42
CA VAL A 500 14.02 6.24 -8.40
C VAL A 500 13.73 5.55 -9.73
N VAL A 501 14.00 6.23 -10.85
CA VAL A 501 13.72 5.67 -12.20
C VAL A 501 14.55 4.42 -12.47
N GLN A 502 15.83 4.41 -12.10
CA GLN A 502 16.75 3.30 -12.39
C GLN A 502 16.60 2.11 -11.43
N GLY A 503 16.24 2.34 -10.16
CA GLY A 503 16.07 1.28 -9.17
C GLY A 503 14.70 0.60 -9.21
N ARG A 504 13.64 1.34 -9.58
CA ARG A 504 12.26 0.87 -9.65
C ARG A 504 12.07 -0.48 -10.37
N PRO A 505 12.65 -0.73 -11.55
CA PRO A 505 12.46 -2.00 -12.25
C PRO A 505 12.86 -3.24 -11.41
N ILE A 506 13.79 -3.12 -10.47
CA ILE A 506 14.27 -4.27 -9.68
C ILE A 506 13.20 -4.81 -8.72
N LEU A 507 12.27 -3.95 -8.25
CA LEU A 507 11.11 -4.36 -7.48
C LEU A 507 10.11 -5.19 -8.32
N TYR A 508 10.05 -4.94 -9.63
CA TYR A 508 8.91 -5.36 -10.46
C TYR A 508 9.26 -6.31 -11.60
N ASP A 509 10.46 -6.28 -12.16
CA ASP A 509 10.80 -7.01 -13.40
C ASP A 509 10.99 -8.50 -13.12
N ALA A 510 9.96 -9.29 -13.39
CA ALA A 510 9.97 -10.74 -13.26
C ALA A 510 10.78 -11.43 -14.37
N ALA A 511 10.91 -10.82 -15.55
CA ALA A 511 11.66 -11.43 -16.66
C ALA A 511 13.15 -11.49 -16.34
N THR A 512 13.67 -10.42 -15.75
CA THR A 512 15.05 -10.36 -15.27
C THR A 512 15.15 -11.05 -13.91
N PHE A 513 14.36 -10.66 -12.92
CA PHE A 513 14.63 -10.98 -11.52
C PHE A 513 13.93 -12.24 -10.96
N SER A 514 13.30 -13.06 -11.79
CA SER A 514 12.71 -14.35 -11.39
C SER A 514 13.16 -15.53 -12.27
N ALA A 515 13.12 -16.73 -11.71
CA ALA A 515 13.41 -17.99 -12.37
C ALA A 515 12.55 -18.21 -13.61
N ASN A 516 11.24 -18.13 -13.41
CA ASN A 516 10.20 -18.56 -14.34
C ASN A 516 9.34 -17.39 -14.85
N GLY A 517 9.61 -16.16 -14.41
CA GLY A 517 8.99 -14.94 -14.91
C GLY A 517 7.56 -14.70 -14.47
N GLU A 518 7.05 -15.43 -13.46
CA GLU A 518 5.68 -15.28 -12.97
C GLU A 518 5.55 -14.32 -11.79
N ALA A 519 6.59 -14.18 -10.97
CA ALA A 519 6.57 -13.38 -9.75
C ALA A 519 7.75 -12.41 -9.66
N SER A 520 7.61 -11.37 -8.85
CA SER A 520 8.67 -10.43 -8.48
C SER A 520 8.54 -10.05 -7.01
N CYS A 521 9.45 -9.23 -6.48
CA CYS A 521 9.32 -8.70 -5.11
C CYS A 521 7.96 -8.00 -4.90
N ALA A 522 7.43 -7.37 -5.96
CA ALA A 522 6.12 -6.73 -5.95
C ALA A 522 4.92 -7.68 -5.82
N SER A 523 5.11 -9.00 -5.94
CA SER A 523 4.04 -9.98 -5.74
C SER A 523 3.56 -10.04 -4.28
N CYS A 524 4.44 -9.77 -3.31
CA CYS A 524 4.07 -9.54 -1.91
C CYS A 524 4.11 -8.04 -1.58
N HIS A 525 5.10 -7.31 -2.10
CA HIS A 525 5.25 -5.87 -1.89
C HIS A 525 4.49 -5.04 -2.92
N ILE A 526 3.18 -5.22 -2.93
CA ILE A 526 2.27 -4.64 -3.92
C ILE A 526 2.42 -3.11 -3.94
N PHE A 527 2.99 -2.58 -5.03
CA PHE A 527 3.33 -1.15 -5.18
C PHE A 527 4.22 -0.58 -4.07
N GLY A 528 5.23 -1.36 -3.66
CA GLY A 528 6.15 -1.00 -2.57
C GLY A 528 5.52 -1.07 -1.18
N ASP A 529 4.33 -1.65 -1.06
CA ASP A 529 3.56 -1.76 0.18
C ASP A 529 3.45 -3.22 0.64
N MET A 530 2.29 -3.64 1.13
CA MET A 530 2.00 -4.97 1.64
C MET A 530 0.84 -5.64 0.88
N ASP A 531 0.78 -6.97 0.90
CA ASP A 531 -0.33 -7.79 0.39
C ASP A 531 -1.41 -8.09 1.44
N ASP A 532 -1.20 -7.63 2.68
CA ASP A 532 -2.07 -7.86 3.84
C ASP A 532 -2.19 -9.33 4.29
N LEU A 533 -1.24 -10.18 3.89
CA LEU A 533 -1.10 -11.58 4.33
C LEU A 533 0.05 -11.78 5.31
N ALA A 534 0.04 -12.91 6.02
CA ALA A 534 1.23 -13.47 6.66
C ALA A 534 1.78 -14.66 5.90
N TRP A 535 3.11 -14.80 5.95
CA TRP A 535 3.88 -15.84 5.27
C TRP A 535 4.88 -16.48 6.24
N ASP A 536 4.97 -17.80 6.26
CA ASP A 536 6.06 -18.50 6.95
C ASP A 536 7.21 -18.77 5.98
N LEU A 537 7.95 -17.70 5.70
CA LEU A 537 9.16 -17.73 4.86
C LEU A 537 10.40 -18.07 5.69
N GLY A 538 10.31 -18.87 6.76
CA GLY A 538 11.54 -19.39 7.39
C GLY A 538 12.40 -20.12 6.36
N ASN A 539 13.70 -20.29 6.61
CA ASN A 539 14.56 -21.13 5.76
C ASN A 539 15.27 -22.20 6.60
N PRO A 540 14.71 -23.42 6.75
CA PRO A 540 15.34 -24.49 7.51
C PRO A 540 16.73 -24.90 6.98
N ASP A 541 17.03 -24.58 5.71
CA ASP A 541 18.29 -24.87 5.04
C ASP A 541 19.39 -23.82 5.31
N ASP A 542 19.08 -22.71 6.01
CA ASP A 542 20.04 -21.66 6.34
C ASP A 542 20.69 -21.86 7.72
N ASP A 543 21.81 -21.17 7.93
CA ASP A 543 22.54 -21.14 9.19
C ASP A 543 21.88 -20.17 10.20
N VAL A 544 22.09 -20.42 11.49
CA VAL A 544 21.84 -19.43 12.55
C VAL A 544 22.85 -18.29 12.40
N THR A 545 22.36 -17.05 12.45
CA THR A 545 23.19 -15.84 12.36
C THR A 545 23.21 -15.10 13.69
N GLN A 546 24.06 -14.08 13.81
CA GLN A 546 24.14 -13.25 15.02
C GLN A 546 23.30 -11.99 14.89
N ASN A 547 22.72 -11.53 16.00
CA ASN A 547 21.95 -10.32 16.13
C ASN A 547 22.86 -9.15 16.55
N PRO A 548 23.21 -8.22 15.65
CA PRO A 548 24.01 -7.05 15.99
C PRO A 548 23.19 -5.90 16.60
N ILE A 549 21.87 -6.07 16.75
CA ILE A 549 20.96 -4.98 17.12
C ILE A 549 21.00 -4.78 18.63
N PRO A 550 21.32 -3.58 19.13
CA PRO A 550 21.25 -3.32 20.55
C PRO A 550 19.81 -3.52 21.07
N GLY A 551 19.66 -4.32 22.11
CA GLY A 551 18.35 -4.68 22.65
C GLY A 551 18.00 -4.03 23.99
N ARG A 552 16.70 -3.88 24.22
CA ARG A 552 16.09 -3.57 25.52
C ARG A 552 15.59 -4.87 26.16
N LEU A 553 15.62 -4.94 27.49
CA LEU A 553 15.17 -6.09 28.29
C LEU A 553 15.88 -7.44 28.03
N LEU A 554 16.99 -7.47 27.29
CA LEU A 554 17.67 -8.73 26.90
C LEU A 554 18.12 -9.59 28.09
N GLY A 555 18.64 -8.97 29.16
CA GLY A 555 19.09 -9.70 30.34
C GLY A 555 17.98 -10.43 31.12
N ALA A 556 16.71 -10.06 30.90
CA ALA A 556 15.57 -10.80 31.47
C ALA A 556 15.16 -12.00 30.59
N ALA A 557 15.51 -12.00 29.31
CA ALA A 557 15.09 -13.02 28.35
C ALA A 557 15.66 -14.41 28.68
N GLU A 558 16.97 -14.49 28.95
CA GLU A 558 17.64 -15.76 29.28
C GLU A 558 17.10 -16.39 30.57
N LEU A 559 16.71 -15.55 31.55
CA LEU A 559 16.15 -16.01 32.81
C LEU A 559 14.72 -16.56 32.66
N LEU A 560 13.92 -15.96 31.77
CA LEU A 560 12.49 -16.23 31.65
C LEU A 560 12.16 -17.27 30.56
N LYS A 561 12.99 -17.41 29.52
CA LYS A 561 12.79 -18.30 28.37
C LYS A 561 14.11 -19.02 28.03
N PRO A 562 14.39 -20.22 28.58
CA PRO A 562 15.65 -20.94 28.35
C PRO A 562 15.90 -21.39 26.90
N HIS A 563 14.87 -21.30 26.04
CA HIS A 563 14.96 -21.59 24.60
C HIS A 563 14.63 -20.37 23.74
N ILE A 564 14.91 -19.16 24.24
CA ILE A 564 14.79 -17.93 23.46
C ILE A 564 15.56 -18.05 22.14
N ASN A 565 15.01 -17.53 21.05
CA ASN A 565 15.56 -17.68 19.69
C ASN A 565 15.70 -19.14 19.22
N GLY A 566 15.14 -20.12 19.94
CA GLY A 566 15.33 -21.55 19.70
C GLY A 566 16.63 -22.10 20.29
N SER A 567 17.74 -21.39 20.12
CA SER A 567 19.07 -21.78 20.61
C SER A 567 19.30 -21.55 22.11
N GLY A 568 18.49 -20.70 22.74
CA GLY A 568 18.70 -20.23 24.10
C GLY A 568 19.67 -19.05 24.22
N ASN A 569 20.16 -18.51 23.10
CA ASN A 569 21.08 -17.37 23.06
C ASN A 569 20.36 -16.12 22.53
N VAL A 570 20.39 -15.04 23.29
CA VAL A 570 19.73 -13.76 22.94
C VAL A 570 20.36 -13.06 21.73
N GLU A 571 21.61 -13.38 21.44
CA GLU A 571 22.38 -12.82 20.33
C GLU A 571 22.21 -13.61 19.03
N ASP A 572 21.32 -14.61 18.97
CA ASP A 572 21.09 -15.40 17.76
C ASP A 572 19.86 -14.92 16.97
N PHE A 573 19.95 -15.01 15.65
CA PHE A 573 18.81 -15.06 14.73
C PHE A 573 18.71 -16.45 14.11
N HIS A 574 17.71 -17.21 14.54
CA HIS A 574 17.41 -18.50 13.94
C HIS A 574 16.75 -18.33 12.57
N PRO A 575 17.06 -19.13 11.54
CA PRO A 575 16.50 -18.91 10.20
C PRO A 575 15.01 -19.28 10.09
N MET A 576 14.53 -20.17 10.96
CA MET A 576 13.10 -20.44 11.14
C MET A 576 12.42 -19.30 11.89
N LYS A 577 11.46 -18.65 11.25
CA LYS A 577 10.83 -17.42 11.75
C LYS A 577 9.36 -17.57 12.11
N GLY A 578 8.68 -18.55 11.54
CA GLY A 578 7.23 -18.66 11.62
C GLY A 578 6.53 -17.62 10.75
N PRO A 579 5.20 -17.54 10.84
CA PRO A 579 4.40 -16.57 10.11
C PRO A 579 4.84 -15.13 10.38
N MET A 580 4.97 -14.35 9.31
CA MET A 580 5.31 -12.93 9.34
C MET A 580 4.44 -12.19 8.31
N THR A 581 3.72 -11.15 8.73
CA THR A 581 2.90 -10.31 7.85
C THR A 581 3.77 -9.57 6.85
N THR A 582 3.35 -9.29 5.63
CA THR A 582 4.21 -8.51 4.72
C THR A 582 4.42 -7.10 5.27
N GLN A 583 5.68 -6.64 5.39
CA GLN A 583 5.96 -5.25 5.78
C GLN A 583 5.78 -4.30 4.61
N THR A 584 5.33 -3.08 4.91
CA THR A 584 5.43 -1.99 3.96
C THR A 584 6.92 -1.68 3.70
N LEU A 585 7.30 -1.50 2.43
CA LEU A 585 8.65 -1.01 2.10
C LEU A 585 8.74 0.52 2.12
N ARG A 586 7.66 1.20 2.51
CA ARG A 586 7.60 2.66 2.56
C ARG A 586 8.16 3.19 3.89
N GLY A 587 8.96 4.26 3.80
CA GLY A 587 9.47 5.02 4.95
C GLY A 587 10.62 4.36 5.70
N MET A 588 11.38 3.46 5.06
CA MET A 588 12.38 2.64 5.76
C MET A 588 13.72 3.35 6.06
N VAL A 589 13.99 4.50 5.43
CA VAL A 589 15.31 5.18 5.41
C VAL A 589 15.95 5.48 6.77
N VAL A 590 15.17 5.52 7.85
CA VAL A 590 15.63 5.89 9.20
C VAL A 590 15.32 4.83 10.26
N SER A 591 14.74 3.70 9.85
CA SER A 591 14.29 2.66 10.79
C SER A 591 15.38 1.65 11.13
N GLY A 592 16.59 1.73 10.57
CA GLY A 592 17.68 0.80 10.86
C GLY A 592 17.46 -0.60 10.25
N PRO A 593 17.72 -1.70 10.99
CA PRO A 593 17.60 -3.09 10.53
C PRO A 593 16.28 -3.40 9.83
N MET A 594 16.29 -4.28 8.83
CA MET A 594 15.10 -4.61 8.05
C MET A 594 14.62 -6.05 8.31
N HIS A 595 13.38 -6.34 7.91
CA HIS A 595 12.59 -7.53 8.29
C HIS A 595 12.05 -7.45 9.73
N TRP A 596 11.00 -8.21 10.05
CA TRP A 596 10.32 -8.17 11.37
C TRP A 596 11.25 -8.39 12.52
N ARG A 597 12.22 -9.28 12.34
CA ARG A 597 13.20 -9.58 13.37
C ARG A 597 14.37 -8.59 13.37
N GLY A 598 14.57 -7.88 12.27
CA GLY A 598 15.80 -7.16 11.99
C GLY A 598 16.92 -8.08 11.50
N ASP A 599 16.62 -9.32 11.13
CA ASP A 599 17.62 -10.34 10.77
C ASP A 599 18.46 -9.98 9.54
N ARG A 600 17.97 -9.07 8.68
CA ARG A 600 18.78 -8.52 7.58
C ARG A 600 19.84 -7.50 8.02
N SER A 601 19.95 -7.21 9.32
CA SER A 601 21.12 -6.52 9.88
C SER A 601 22.42 -7.32 9.71
N THR A 602 22.33 -8.62 9.45
CA THR A 602 23.45 -9.50 9.10
C THR A 602 23.15 -10.22 7.80
N GLY A 603 24.12 -10.27 6.89
CA GLY A 603 23.93 -10.97 5.61
C GLY A 603 25.08 -10.80 4.63
N PHE A 604 24.77 -11.04 3.36
CA PHE A 604 25.71 -11.14 2.25
C PHE A 604 26.71 -9.98 2.13
N PHE A 605 26.28 -8.75 2.40
CA PHE A 605 27.13 -7.55 2.26
C PHE A 605 27.79 -7.11 3.57
N GLY A 606 27.45 -7.74 4.70
CA GLY A 606 28.03 -7.44 6.00
C GLY A 606 27.00 -7.34 7.12
N THR A 607 27.45 -6.78 8.25
CA THR A 607 26.70 -6.73 9.52
C THR A 607 26.64 -5.29 10.06
N SER A 608 25.43 -4.81 10.37
CA SER A 608 25.20 -3.56 11.11
C SER A 608 23.82 -3.54 11.76
N GLY A 609 23.77 -3.29 13.07
CA GLY A 609 22.52 -3.13 13.82
C GLY A 609 21.82 -1.77 13.62
N THR A 610 22.37 -0.86 12.81
CA THR A 610 21.83 0.51 12.66
C THR A 610 21.79 1.04 11.23
N ASP A 611 22.42 0.37 10.26
CA ASP A 611 22.52 0.84 8.88
C ASP A 611 21.35 0.31 8.01
N PRO A 612 20.38 1.17 7.63
CA PRO A 612 19.25 0.77 6.80
C PRO A 612 19.64 0.48 5.35
N ASN A 613 20.72 1.07 4.83
CA ASN A 613 21.20 0.82 3.47
C ASN A 613 21.77 -0.59 3.38
N LEU A 614 22.73 -0.92 4.25
CA LEU A 614 23.30 -2.25 4.34
C LEU A 614 22.23 -3.31 4.62
N SER A 615 21.32 -3.03 5.56
CA SER A 615 20.25 -3.97 5.91
C SER A 615 19.31 -4.25 4.74
N PHE A 616 19.00 -3.27 3.90
CA PHE A 616 18.19 -3.50 2.70
C PHE A 616 18.98 -4.27 1.64
N MET A 617 20.26 -3.98 1.44
CA MET A 617 21.12 -4.74 0.52
C MET A 617 21.20 -6.23 0.89
N ASN A 618 21.16 -6.57 2.18
CA ASN A 618 21.18 -7.96 2.66
C ASN A 618 19.92 -8.78 2.28
N PHE A 619 18.86 -8.17 1.73
CA PHE A 619 17.75 -8.91 1.10
C PHE A 619 18.10 -9.55 -0.25
N ILE A 620 19.33 -9.40 -0.75
CA ILE A 620 19.79 -10.06 -1.97
C ILE A 620 19.47 -11.55 -2.03
N VAL A 621 19.44 -12.24 -0.88
CA VAL A 621 19.13 -13.67 -0.80
C VAL A 621 17.70 -14.01 -1.25
N ALA A 622 16.75 -13.09 -1.16
CA ALA A 622 15.36 -13.30 -1.58
C ALA A 622 15.24 -13.54 -3.09
N PHE A 623 16.18 -13.03 -3.89
CA PHE A 623 16.19 -13.24 -5.32
C PHE A 623 16.44 -14.70 -5.71
N GLU A 624 17.25 -15.40 -4.92
CA GLU A 624 17.50 -16.83 -5.10
C GLU A 624 16.48 -17.64 -4.28
N GLY A 625 16.36 -17.38 -2.98
CA GLY A 625 15.50 -18.12 -2.04
C GLY A 625 13.99 -18.03 -2.29
N LEU A 626 13.49 -16.91 -2.82
CA LEU A 626 12.06 -16.73 -3.12
C LEU A 626 11.78 -16.69 -4.62
N LEU A 627 12.47 -15.82 -5.36
CA LEU A 627 12.22 -15.67 -6.80
C LEU A 627 12.88 -16.78 -7.64
N GLY A 628 13.68 -17.64 -7.02
CA GLY A 628 14.28 -18.82 -7.64
C GLY A 628 15.37 -18.49 -8.65
N ARG A 629 15.99 -17.30 -8.62
CA ARG A 629 17.08 -17.02 -9.55
C ARG A 629 18.22 -18.01 -9.35
N SER A 630 18.86 -18.38 -10.46
CA SER A 630 20.07 -19.21 -10.43
C SER A 630 21.32 -18.44 -10.01
N THR A 631 21.26 -17.11 -10.03
CA THR A 631 22.34 -16.22 -9.60
C THR A 631 21.78 -14.96 -8.94
N ALA A 632 22.36 -14.58 -7.81
CA ALA A 632 22.11 -13.32 -7.14
C ALA A 632 22.31 -12.10 -8.08
N PRO A 633 21.56 -11.00 -7.88
CA PRO A 633 21.86 -9.70 -8.48
C PRO A 633 23.28 -9.22 -8.14
N THR A 634 23.84 -8.35 -8.97
CA THR A 634 25.11 -7.68 -8.67
C THR A 634 24.96 -6.66 -7.54
N GLN A 635 26.07 -6.32 -6.87
CA GLN A 635 26.08 -5.26 -5.86
C GLN A 635 25.55 -3.92 -6.40
N THR A 636 25.87 -3.57 -7.65
CA THR A 636 25.38 -2.35 -8.28
C THR A 636 23.88 -2.37 -8.50
N GLU A 637 23.31 -3.51 -8.90
CA GLU A 637 21.85 -3.67 -9.00
C GLU A 637 21.20 -3.54 -7.63
N MET A 638 21.72 -4.22 -6.60
CA MET A 638 21.20 -4.08 -5.24
C MET A 638 21.30 -2.66 -4.72
N GLN A 639 22.40 -1.94 -4.97
CA GLN A 639 22.51 -0.53 -4.57
C GLN A 639 21.43 0.34 -5.24
N ARG A 640 21.18 0.15 -6.54
CA ARG A 640 20.12 0.87 -7.24
C ARG A 640 18.75 0.57 -6.64
N PHE A 641 18.50 -0.69 -6.28
CA PHE A 641 17.25 -1.07 -5.62
C PHE A 641 17.11 -0.40 -4.25
N THR A 642 18.17 -0.43 -3.44
CA THR A 642 18.23 0.26 -2.14
C THR A 642 17.99 1.75 -2.28
N ASP A 643 18.68 2.42 -3.20
CA ASP A 643 18.58 3.87 -3.40
C ASP A 643 17.16 4.27 -3.79
N PHE A 644 16.49 3.48 -4.64
CA PHE A 644 15.07 3.67 -4.94
C PHE A 644 14.19 3.43 -3.71
N GLN A 645 14.29 2.26 -3.10
CA GLN A 645 13.31 1.83 -2.10
C GLN A 645 13.37 2.67 -0.82
N LEU A 646 14.57 3.11 -0.40
CA LEU A 646 14.72 4.00 0.75
C LEU A 646 14.18 5.43 0.50
N GLN A 647 13.93 5.82 -0.76
CA GLN A 647 13.28 7.10 -1.06
C GLN A 647 11.75 7.04 -1.02
N VAL A 648 11.15 5.85 -1.04
CA VAL A 648 9.70 5.69 -1.01
C VAL A 648 9.17 5.99 0.39
N GLN A 649 8.19 6.87 0.52
CA GLN A 649 7.62 7.34 1.79
C GLN A 649 6.15 6.93 1.95
N LEU A 650 5.69 6.91 3.20
CA LEU A 650 4.28 6.72 3.54
C LEU A 650 3.47 8.00 3.25
N PRO A 651 2.18 7.87 2.86
CA PRO A 651 1.28 9.02 2.82
C PRO A 651 0.96 9.51 4.24
N PRO A 652 0.36 10.71 4.38
CA PRO A 652 -0.17 11.17 5.65
C PRO A 652 -1.19 10.20 6.26
N ASN A 653 -1.28 10.16 7.59
CA ASN A 653 -2.27 9.32 8.26
C ASN A 653 -3.71 9.87 8.09
N PRO A 654 -4.64 9.13 7.49
CA PRO A 654 -6.00 9.60 7.17
C PRO A 654 -6.94 9.67 8.40
N VAL A 655 -6.51 9.15 9.55
CA VAL A 655 -7.26 9.19 10.83
C VAL A 655 -6.98 10.49 11.60
N ARG A 656 -5.87 11.18 11.31
CA ARG A 656 -5.54 12.46 11.93
C ARG A 656 -6.37 13.60 11.35
N ASN A 657 -6.72 14.57 12.19
CA ASN A 657 -7.37 15.80 11.74
C ASN A 657 -6.42 16.60 10.85
N LEU A 658 -6.98 17.32 9.87
CA LEU A 658 -6.21 18.08 8.88
C LEU A 658 -5.46 19.29 9.46
N ASP A 659 -5.89 19.79 10.62
CA ASP A 659 -5.16 20.80 11.38
C ASP A 659 -4.10 20.20 12.31
N ASN A 660 -3.86 18.90 12.18
CA ASN A 660 -2.95 18.07 12.95
C ASN A 660 -3.30 17.92 14.44
N SER A 661 -4.48 18.37 14.87
CA SER A 661 -4.97 18.18 16.23
C SER A 661 -5.32 16.72 16.52
N LEU A 662 -5.20 16.32 17.79
CA LEU A 662 -5.67 15.03 18.29
C LEU A 662 -7.09 15.15 18.85
N THR A 663 -7.89 14.10 18.69
CA THR A 663 -9.13 13.95 19.46
C THR A 663 -8.83 13.79 20.95
N ALA A 664 -9.84 13.98 21.81
CA ALA A 664 -9.66 13.83 23.26
C ALA A 664 -9.15 12.44 23.67
N ALA A 665 -9.58 11.36 22.99
CA ALA A 665 -9.09 10.01 23.25
C ALA A 665 -7.63 9.83 22.80
N GLN A 666 -7.29 10.28 21.59
CA GLN A 666 -5.92 10.24 21.08
C GLN A 666 -4.97 11.06 21.97
N GLN A 667 -5.41 12.22 22.47
CA GLN A 667 -4.59 13.04 23.37
C GLN A 667 -4.33 12.33 24.71
N ARG A 668 -5.37 11.74 25.34
CA ARG A 668 -5.15 10.92 26.56
C ARG A 668 -4.26 9.71 26.30
N GLY A 669 -4.38 9.11 25.12
CA GLY A 669 -3.49 8.06 24.65
C GLY A 669 -2.03 8.55 24.57
N LEU A 670 -1.81 9.74 24.02
CA LEU A 670 -0.47 10.36 23.93
C LEU A 670 0.09 10.68 25.32
N ASP A 671 -0.73 11.21 26.22
CA ASP A 671 -0.33 11.53 27.59
C ASP A 671 0.13 10.27 28.35
N PHE A 672 -0.52 9.11 28.11
CA PHE A 672 -0.05 7.82 28.64
C PHE A 672 1.22 7.34 27.93
N TYR A 673 1.24 7.41 26.60
CA TYR A 673 2.32 6.90 25.75
C TYR A 673 3.67 7.56 26.02
N ALA A 674 3.68 8.89 26.09
CA ALA A 674 4.86 9.74 26.33
C ALA A 674 5.00 10.13 27.82
N GLY A 675 4.10 9.66 28.67
CA GLY A 675 4.09 9.93 30.10
C GLY A 675 5.24 9.24 30.83
N SER A 676 5.38 9.54 32.13
CA SER A 676 6.43 8.97 32.98
C SER A 676 6.15 7.54 33.45
N ARG A 677 4.93 7.02 33.24
CA ARG A 677 4.54 5.71 33.70
C ARG A 677 5.13 4.63 32.80
N ARG A 678 5.89 3.70 33.39
CA ARG A 678 6.36 2.51 32.70
C ARG A 678 5.15 1.66 32.28
N SER A 679 4.89 1.59 30.99
CA SER A 679 3.80 0.78 30.43
C SER A 679 4.18 -0.70 30.39
N ASP A 680 5.47 -1.01 30.35
CA ASP A 680 6.02 -2.33 30.13
C ASP A 680 7.14 -2.65 31.13
N GLY A 681 7.36 -3.93 31.41
CA GLY A 681 8.44 -4.46 32.24
C GLY A 681 7.98 -5.06 33.56
N ILE A 682 8.95 -5.33 34.45
CA ILE A 682 8.70 -5.95 35.74
C ILE A 682 8.48 -4.92 36.86
N PRO A 683 7.58 -5.20 37.83
CA PRO A 683 7.25 -4.25 38.90
C PRO A 683 8.42 -3.85 39.82
N PHE A 684 9.51 -4.62 39.83
CA PHE A 684 10.66 -4.43 40.71
C PHE A 684 11.90 -3.97 39.93
N GLY A 685 12.63 -2.99 40.45
CA GLY A 685 13.85 -2.44 39.84
C GLY A 685 13.56 -1.31 38.83
N GLU A 686 14.18 -0.14 39.03
CA GLU A 686 13.90 1.08 38.22
C GLU A 686 14.29 0.93 36.74
N GLY A 687 15.25 0.07 36.40
CA GLY A 687 15.72 -0.16 35.03
C GLY A 687 15.11 -1.37 34.29
N LEU A 688 14.11 -2.02 34.87
CA LEU A 688 13.53 -3.26 34.32
C LEU A 688 12.14 -3.05 33.71
N GLY A 689 11.91 -1.85 33.15
CA GLY A 689 10.68 -1.51 32.43
C GLY A 689 10.76 -0.17 31.72
N PHE A 690 9.88 0.04 30.73
CA PHE A 690 9.89 1.18 29.82
C PHE A 690 8.50 1.80 29.67
N THR A 691 8.45 3.07 29.31
CA THR A 691 7.22 3.73 28.80
C THR A 691 6.98 3.25 27.36
N CYS A 692 5.79 3.52 26.79
CA CYS A 692 5.55 3.18 25.39
C CYS A 692 6.57 3.86 24.48
N GLU A 693 6.85 5.15 24.71
CA GLU A 693 7.89 5.88 23.97
C GLU A 693 9.30 5.35 24.22
N GLY A 694 9.57 4.81 25.41
CA GLY A 694 10.84 4.22 25.78
C GLY A 694 11.24 3.03 24.91
N CYS A 695 10.27 2.28 24.39
CA CYS A 695 10.49 1.25 23.38
C CYS A 695 10.15 1.76 21.97
N HIS A 696 8.96 2.31 21.78
CA HIS A 696 8.47 2.83 20.50
C HIS A 696 8.71 4.34 20.39
N ARG A 697 9.93 4.75 20.09
CA ARG A 697 10.29 6.17 20.10
C ARG A 697 9.53 7.01 19.06
N LEU A 698 8.93 8.12 19.48
CA LEU A 698 8.34 9.15 18.60
C LEU A 698 9.20 10.42 18.65
N SER A 699 10.13 10.55 17.72
CA SER A 699 11.00 11.71 17.58
C SER A 699 11.14 12.10 16.10
N PRO A 700 10.20 12.90 15.56
CA PRO A 700 10.19 13.28 14.15
C PRO A 700 11.50 13.94 13.67
N ALA A 701 12.14 14.74 14.52
CA ALA A 701 13.44 15.37 14.24
C ALA A 701 14.59 14.35 14.04
N GLN A 702 14.45 13.14 14.58
CA GLN A 702 15.40 12.03 14.42
C GLN A 702 14.92 10.99 13.38
N GLY A 703 13.72 11.16 12.83
CA GLY A 703 13.09 10.22 11.90
C GLY A 703 12.42 9.03 12.58
N PHE A 704 12.16 9.11 13.89
CA PHE A 704 11.61 8.00 14.66
C PHE A 704 10.09 8.13 14.80
N TYR A 705 9.35 7.15 14.29
CA TYR A 705 7.89 7.10 14.33
C TYR A 705 7.42 5.74 14.85
N GLY A 706 7.65 5.54 16.14
CA GLY A 706 7.34 4.30 16.84
C GLY A 706 8.47 3.29 16.82
N THR A 707 9.66 3.64 16.33
CA THR A 707 10.87 2.82 16.37
C THR A 707 12.11 3.70 16.28
N ASP A 708 13.16 3.31 17.00
CA ASP A 708 14.52 3.85 16.89
C ASP A 708 15.53 2.82 16.38
N GLY A 709 15.03 1.72 15.78
CA GLY A 709 15.85 0.67 15.18
C GLY A 709 16.37 -0.40 16.16
N MET A 710 16.05 -0.27 17.45
CA MET A 710 16.47 -1.19 18.51
C MET A 710 15.63 -2.47 18.51
N ALA A 711 16.10 -3.50 19.21
CA ALA A 711 15.35 -4.73 19.49
C ALA A 711 14.78 -4.74 20.92
N SER A 712 13.77 -5.57 21.17
CA SER A 712 13.29 -5.84 22.53
C SER A 712 12.84 -7.29 22.68
N PHE A 713 12.90 -7.78 23.92
CA PHE A 713 12.29 -9.05 24.32
C PHE A 713 10.98 -8.77 25.07
N GLU A 714 9.84 -9.17 24.47
CA GLU A 714 8.51 -8.99 25.05
C GLU A 714 7.81 -10.33 25.30
N ASN A 715 8.55 -11.28 25.87
CA ASN A 715 8.09 -12.66 26.15
C ASN A 715 7.69 -13.47 24.89
N ILE A 716 8.11 -13.02 23.72
CA ILE A 716 7.95 -13.72 22.45
C ILE A 716 9.10 -14.74 22.22
N PRO A 717 8.90 -15.76 21.37
CA PRO A 717 9.87 -16.84 21.18
C PRO A 717 11.19 -16.43 20.52
N GLN A 718 11.22 -15.28 19.86
CA GLN A 718 12.43 -14.71 19.27
C GLN A 718 12.51 -13.21 19.55
N ILE A 719 13.72 -12.71 19.78
CA ILE A 719 13.97 -11.27 19.92
C ILE A 719 13.77 -10.63 18.55
N VAL A 720 12.98 -9.56 18.54
CA VAL A 720 12.66 -8.84 17.30
C VAL A 720 13.01 -7.37 17.44
N LYS A 721 13.31 -6.78 16.29
CA LYS A 721 13.37 -5.33 16.14
C LYS A 721 12.01 -4.71 16.50
N ILE A 722 12.03 -3.64 17.26
CA ILE A 722 10.85 -2.84 17.59
C ILE A 722 10.29 -2.23 16.28
N PRO A 723 9.05 -2.55 15.88
CA PRO A 723 8.47 -2.08 14.62
C PRO A 723 8.01 -0.63 14.72
N HIS A 724 7.99 0.07 13.58
CA HIS A 724 7.34 1.39 13.50
C HIS A 724 5.82 1.29 13.68
N LEU A 725 5.17 2.41 14.00
CA LEU A 725 3.73 2.44 14.28
C LEU A 725 2.89 3.21 13.24
N ARG A 726 3.54 3.77 12.19
CA ARG A 726 2.93 4.65 11.18
C ARG A 726 1.70 4.11 10.44
N ASN A 727 1.56 2.80 10.27
CA ASN A 727 0.52 2.19 9.41
C ASN A 727 -0.47 1.28 10.13
N MET A 728 -0.62 1.40 11.46
CA MET A 728 -1.53 0.52 12.22
C MET A 728 -2.99 0.58 11.75
N TYR A 729 -3.44 1.73 11.24
CA TYR A 729 -4.80 1.86 10.69
C TYR A 729 -5.06 0.98 9.46
N GLN A 730 -4.01 0.60 8.73
CA GLN A 730 -4.13 -0.26 7.55
C GLN A 730 -4.20 -1.75 7.92
N LYS A 731 -4.02 -2.14 9.19
CA LYS A 731 -4.03 -3.55 9.65
C LYS A 731 -5.37 -4.00 10.24
N VAL A 732 -6.39 -3.14 10.14
CA VAL A 732 -7.72 -3.37 10.70
C VAL A 732 -8.54 -4.27 9.78
N GLY A 733 -9.20 -5.30 10.35
CA GLY A 733 -10.16 -6.12 9.60
C GLY A 733 -10.34 -7.55 10.11
N MET A 734 -9.46 -8.00 11.00
CA MET A 734 -9.57 -9.27 11.72
C MET A 734 -10.17 -9.03 13.11
N PHE A 735 -11.20 -9.78 13.48
CA PHE A 735 -11.80 -9.74 14.81
C PHE A 735 -12.14 -11.16 15.26
N GLY A 736 -11.69 -11.52 16.45
CA GLY A 736 -11.93 -12.84 17.01
C GLY A 736 -10.63 -13.59 17.25
N ASN A 737 -10.38 -13.93 18.50
CA ASN A 737 -9.22 -14.69 18.94
C ASN A 737 -9.62 -15.62 20.08
N ALA A 738 -9.04 -16.82 20.10
CA ALA A 738 -9.13 -17.70 21.26
C ALA A 738 -8.41 -17.08 22.46
N THR A 739 -8.83 -17.44 23.68
CA THR A 739 -8.08 -17.05 24.87
C THR A 739 -6.75 -17.82 24.96
N THR A 740 -5.68 -17.13 25.36
CA THR A 740 -4.39 -17.74 25.70
C THR A 740 -3.90 -17.20 27.05
N PRO A 741 -2.96 -17.89 27.72
CA PRO A 741 -2.38 -17.39 28.97
C PRO A 741 -1.63 -16.06 28.84
N PHE A 742 -1.25 -15.66 27.62
CA PHE A 742 -0.45 -14.47 27.37
C PHE A 742 -1.26 -13.16 27.38
N PHE A 743 -2.57 -13.21 27.13
CA PHE A 743 -3.43 -12.03 27.15
C PHE A 743 -4.45 -12.10 28.29
N LEU A 744 -4.63 -10.99 29.00
CA LEU A 744 -5.69 -10.83 29.99
C LEU A 744 -7.08 -10.70 29.33
N ALA A 745 -7.13 -10.36 28.04
CA ALA A 745 -8.38 -10.30 27.30
C ALA A 745 -9.06 -11.68 27.25
N PRO A 746 -10.37 -11.77 27.53
CA PRO A 746 -11.10 -13.02 27.45
C PRO A 746 -11.14 -13.54 26.00
N ASP A 747 -11.64 -14.77 25.84
CA ASP A 747 -12.00 -15.28 24.51
C ASP A 747 -12.94 -14.27 23.83
N SER A 748 -12.67 -13.92 22.57
CA SER A 748 -13.53 -12.96 21.87
C SER A 748 -14.94 -13.52 21.66
N GLY A 749 -15.14 -14.84 21.74
CA GLY A 749 -16.35 -15.49 21.26
C GLY A 749 -16.45 -15.43 19.74
N TRP A 750 -17.49 -16.07 19.18
CA TRP A 750 -17.71 -16.07 17.74
C TRP A 750 -18.05 -14.66 17.22
N GLN A 751 -17.23 -14.13 16.32
CA GLN A 751 -17.35 -12.78 15.75
C GLN A 751 -18.09 -12.73 14.41
N GLY A 752 -18.46 -13.87 13.83
CA GLY A 752 -19.09 -13.92 12.51
C GLY A 752 -18.09 -13.71 11.37
N ASP A 753 -18.58 -13.13 10.28
CA ASP A 753 -17.77 -12.87 9.09
C ASP A 753 -16.82 -11.69 9.33
N GLN A 754 -15.58 -11.79 8.88
CA GLN A 754 -14.58 -10.72 8.93
C GLN A 754 -13.95 -10.49 7.54
N VAL A 755 -13.41 -9.30 7.31
CA VAL A 755 -12.84 -8.91 6.01
C VAL A 755 -11.36 -9.24 5.87
N ARG A 756 -10.65 -9.56 6.98
CA ARG A 756 -9.26 -9.99 6.97
C ARG A 756 -9.03 -11.18 7.90
N GLY A 757 -8.08 -12.04 7.51
CA GLY A 757 -7.58 -13.12 8.33
C GLY A 757 -6.36 -12.77 9.19
N PHE A 758 -5.74 -11.61 8.97
CA PHE A 758 -4.56 -11.17 9.71
C PHE A 758 -4.79 -9.77 10.27
N GLY A 759 -4.33 -9.55 11.50
CA GLY A 759 -4.44 -8.30 12.23
C GLY A 759 -3.08 -7.69 12.57
N PHE A 760 -2.81 -7.56 13.87
CA PHE A 760 -1.65 -6.90 14.44
C PHE A 760 -0.53 -7.89 14.80
N VAL A 761 0.57 -7.34 15.34
CA VAL A 761 1.86 -7.99 15.63
C VAL A 761 2.53 -8.60 14.40
N HIS A 762 3.68 -9.26 14.58
CA HIS A 762 4.51 -9.70 13.46
C HIS A 762 3.86 -10.83 12.66
N ASP A 763 3.24 -11.80 13.32
CA ASP A 763 2.60 -12.97 12.70
C ASP A 763 1.16 -12.71 12.21
N GLY A 764 0.59 -11.55 12.56
CA GLY A 764 -0.78 -11.18 12.20
C GLY A 764 -1.86 -11.88 13.03
N ALA A 765 -1.52 -12.61 14.10
CA ALA A 765 -2.50 -13.41 14.85
C ALA A 765 -3.38 -12.58 15.81
N VAL A 766 -2.93 -11.39 16.23
CA VAL A 766 -3.67 -10.57 17.21
C VAL A 766 -4.75 -9.73 16.51
N ASP A 767 -6.01 -9.92 16.89
CA ASP A 767 -7.15 -9.24 16.25
C ASP A 767 -7.20 -7.72 16.45
N THR A 768 -6.90 -7.24 17.66
CA THR A 768 -7.07 -5.82 18.02
C THR A 768 -5.90 -5.27 18.82
N MET A 769 -5.65 -3.97 18.68
CA MET A 769 -4.62 -3.31 19.48
C MET A 769 -4.98 -3.31 20.97
N ALA A 770 -6.28 -3.20 21.32
CA ALA A 770 -6.70 -3.36 22.71
C ALA A 770 -6.40 -4.76 23.29
N ARG A 771 -6.51 -5.85 22.50
CA ARG A 771 -6.07 -7.19 22.93
C ARG A 771 -4.56 -7.22 23.12
N PHE A 772 -3.79 -6.68 22.17
CA PHE A 772 -2.32 -6.57 22.32
C PHE A 772 -1.94 -5.86 23.64
N LEU A 773 -2.56 -4.71 23.91
CA LEU A 773 -2.33 -3.91 25.13
C LEU A 773 -2.87 -4.57 26.42
N SER A 774 -3.45 -5.77 26.32
CA SER A 774 -3.83 -6.62 27.45
C SER A 774 -2.83 -7.76 27.72
N ALA A 775 -1.72 -7.83 26.98
CA ALA A 775 -0.67 -8.82 27.21
C ALA A 775 -0.16 -8.78 28.66
N ILE A 776 0.33 -9.90 29.17
CA ILE A 776 0.81 -10.02 30.56
C ILE A 776 1.98 -9.06 30.87
N VAL A 777 2.73 -8.61 29.87
CA VAL A 777 3.78 -7.59 30.04
C VAL A 777 3.20 -6.21 30.41
N PHE A 778 1.91 -5.98 30.15
CA PHE A 778 1.19 -4.74 30.44
C PHE A 778 0.22 -4.84 31.63
N ILE A 779 0.42 -5.80 32.55
CA ILE A 779 -0.50 -6.06 33.68
C ILE A 779 -0.77 -4.78 34.49
N PRO A 780 -2.03 -4.44 34.78
CA PRO A 780 -2.34 -3.28 35.60
C PRO A 780 -1.76 -3.38 37.02
N SER A 781 -0.96 -2.39 37.42
CA SER A 781 -0.35 -2.34 38.76
C SER A 781 -0.22 -0.92 39.30
N ILE A 782 0.37 -0.75 40.49
CA ILE A 782 0.56 0.59 41.07
C ILE A 782 1.65 1.39 40.31
N GLY A 783 2.68 0.75 39.75
CA GLY A 783 3.86 1.44 39.19
C GLY A 783 4.32 1.04 37.79
N VAL A 784 3.82 -0.08 37.24
CA VAL A 784 4.14 -0.58 35.88
C VAL A 784 2.85 -1.07 35.20
N GLY A 785 2.81 -1.13 33.87
CA GLY A 785 1.61 -1.57 33.14
C GLY A 785 0.53 -0.50 33.07
N PHE A 786 -0.68 -0.88 32.67
CA PHE A 786 -1.82 0.03 32.66
C PHE A 786 -2.25 0.44 34.10
N PRO A 787 -2.97 1.56 34.29
CA PRO A 787 -3.43 1.97 35.62
C PRO A 787 -4.47 0.97 36.18
N LEU A 788 -4.47 0.77 37.50
CA LEU A 788 -5.48 -0.08 38.17
C LEU A 788 -6.92 0.46 37.99
N ASN A 789 -7.06 1.77 37.93
CA ASN A 789 -8.35 2.39 37.68
C ASN A 789 -8.64 2.41 36.18
N ASN A 790 -9.68 1.69 35.77
CA ASN A 790 -10.20 1.61 34.40
C ASN A 790 -9.11 1.39 33.33
N PRO A 791 -8.29 0.32 33.44
CA PRO A 791 -7.21 0.04 32.50
C PRO A 791 -7.70 -0.07 31.05
N ASP A 792 -8.90 -0.62 30.83
CA ASP A 792 -9.46 -0.80 29.49
C ASP A 792 -9.75 0.52 28.78
N ALA A 793 -10.24 1.55 29.49
CA ALA A 793 -10.41 2.86 28.88
C ALA A 793 -9.07 3.45 28.43
N THR A 794 -8.02 3.32 29.25
CA THR A 794 -6.66 3.77 28.88
C THR A 794 -6.12 2.97 27.69
N ARG A 795 -6.33 1.65 27.64
CA ARG A 795 -5.97 0.82 26.46
C ARG A 795 -6.65 1.30 25.19
N ARG A 796 -7.94 1.64 25.28
CA ARG A 796 -8.70 2.18 24.14
C ARG A 796 -8.20 3.55 23.70
N ASP A 797 -7.86 4.43 24.65
CA ASP A 797 -7.26 5.73 24.32
C ASP A 797 -5.91 5.56 23.60
N VAL A 798 -5.05 4.64 24.05
CA VAL A 798 -3.78 4.30 23.36
C VAL A 798 -4.04 3.68 21.98
N GLU A 799 -5.01 2.76 21.85
CA GLU A 799 -5.43 2.22 20.55
C GLU A 799 -5.85 3.34 19.58
N GLN A 800 -6.62 4.33 20.03
CA GLN A 800 -6.99 5.47 19.18
C GLN A 800 -5.78 6.29 18.74
N LEU A 801 -4.78 6.50 19.62
CA LEU A 801 -3.52 7.14 19.25
C LEU A 801 -2.76 6.32 18.19
N LEU A 802 -2.64 5.01 18.39
CA LEU A 802 -1.88 4.13 17.49
C LEU A 802 -2.50 4.07 16.09
N LEU A 803 -3.82 4.13 15.97
CA LEU A 803 -4.49 4.25 14.66
C LEU A 803 -4.24 5.61 13.99
N ALA A 804 -4.00 6.67 14.78
CA ALA A 804 -3.71 8.03 14.32
C ALA A 804 -2.22 8.42 14.47
N PHE A 805 -1.34 7.42 14.51
CA PHE A 805 0.08 7.64 14.76
C PHE A 805 0.68 8.52 13.67
N ASP A 806 1.59 9.40 14.10
CA ASP A 806 2.16 10.42 13.22
C ASP A 806 3.04 9.80 12.13
N THR A 807 3.18 10.50 11.01
CA THR A 807 3.98 10.07 9.85
C THR A 807 4.97 11.16 9.45
N ASP A 808 5.86 10.89 8.50
CA ASP A 808 6.82 11.87 7.97
C ASP A 808 6.20 13.06 7.22
N LEU A 809 4.88 13.06 7.05
CA LEU A 809 4.09 14.11 6.41
C LEU A 809 2.90 14.51 7.29
N ALA A 810 2.62 15.81 7.36
CA ALA A 810 1.45 16.31 8.07
C ALA A 810 0.14 15.92 7.35
N PRO A 811 -0.97 15.73 8.09
CA PRO A 811 -2.27 15.31 7.53
C PRO A 811 -2.83 16.22 6.42
N ILE A 812 -2.40 17.48 6.35
CA ILE A 812 -2.84 18.44 5.34
C ILE A 812 -2.19 18.20 3.96
N VAL A 813 -1.05 17.49 3.90
CA VAL A 813 -0.34 17.26 2.64
C VAL A 813 -1.24 16.48 1.69
N GLY A 814 -1.33 16.93 0.44
CA GLY A 814 -2.23 16.38 -0.57
C GLY A 814 -3.61 17.06 -0.62
N GLN A 815 -4.05 17.75 0.43
CA GLN A 815 -5.38 18.36 0.43
C GLN A 815 -5.50 19.46 -0.65
N GLN A 816 -6.57 19.35 -1.46
CA GLN A 816 -6.86 20.24 -2.58
C GLN A 816 -8.30 20.76 -2.52
N VAL A 817 -8.53 22.01 -2.92
CA VAL A 817 -9.87 22.57 -3.13
C VAL A 817 -9.91 23.55 -4.30
N THR A 818 -11.04 23.59 -5.01
CA THR A 818 -11.31 24.58 -6.07
C THR A 818 -12.36 25.59 -5.63
N LEU A 819 -11.95 26.85 -5.57
CA LEU A 819 -12.82 28.00 -5.36
C LEU A 819 -13.45 28.44 -6.70
N THR A 820 -14.75 28.67 -6.65
CA THR A 820 -15.59 29.14 -7.76
C THR A 820 -16.42 30.33 -7.31
N SER A 821 -17.16 30.94 -8.24
CA SER A 821 -18.05 32.07 -7.93
C SER A 821 -19.23 31.70 -7.04
N THR A 822 -19.53 30.40 -6.84
CA THR A 822 -20.74 29.92 -6.17
C THR A 822 -20.49 29.16 -4.86
N ASN A 823 -19.23 28.86 -4.50
CA ASN A 823 -18.92 27.99 -3.34
C ASN A 823 -18.01 28.65 -2.28
N ALA A 824 -17.81 29.97 -2.34
CA ALA A 824 -16.86 30.67 -1.48
C ALA A 824 -17.10 30.48 0.03
N SER A 825 -18.37 30.43 0.47
CA SER A 825 -18.70 30.19 1.88
C SER A 825 -18.32 28.80 2.37
N ALA A 826 -18.43 27.78 1.50
CA ALA A 826 -18.11 26.40 1.83
C ALA A 826 -16.60 26.11 1.73
N VAL A 827 -15.92 26.69 0.74
CA VAL A 827 -14.50 26.42 0.46
C VAL A 827 -13.56 27.36 1.22
N GLY A 828 -14.00 28.59 1.51
CA GLY A 828 -13.20 29.62 2.18
C GLY A 828 -12.50 29.13 3.46
N PRO A 829 -13.22 28.51 4.42
CA PRO A 829 -12.60 27.98 5.64
C PRO A 829 -11.51 26.93 5.38
N ARG A 830 -11.65 26.12 4.31
CA ARG A 830 -10.61 25.15 3.95
C ARG A 830 -9.37 25.85 3.39
N ILE A 831 -9.53 26.91 2.59
CA ILE A 831 -8.39 27.71 2.12
C ILE A 831 -7.69 28.37 3.31
N ASP A 832 -8.44 28.88 4.28
CA ASP A 832 -7.88 29.48 5.50
C ASP A 832 -7.06 28.45 6.29
N LEU A 833 -7.57 27.21 6.41
CA LEU A 833 -6.83 26.10 6.99
C LEU A 833 -5.54 25.81 6.21
N LEU A 834 -5.60 25.69 4.87
CA LEU A 834 -4.41 25.44 4.04
C LEU A 834 -3.34 26.53 4.24
N LEU A 835 -3.74 27.81 4.27
CA LEU A 835 -2.84 28.93 4.55
C LEU A 835 -2.25 28.87 5.96
N GLN A 836 -3.05 28.48 6.95
CA GLN A 836 -2.57 28.29 8.32
C GLN A 836 -1.50 27.21 8.36
N ARG A 837 -1.77 26.05 7.77
CA ARG A 837 -0.85 24.91 7.78
C ARG A 837 0.43 25.16 7.01
N ALA A 838 0.35 25.88 5.89
CA ALA A 838 1.53 26.30 5.15
C ALA A 838 2.47 27.25 5.93
N ARG A 839 2.01 27.84 7.05
CA ARG A 839 2.82 28.65 7.98
C ARG A 839 3.24 27.89 9.24
N THR A 840 2.61 26.77 9.55
CA THR A 840 2.87 26.00 10.77
C THR A 840 4.20 25.28 10.64
N PRO A 841 5.19 25.50 11.53
CA PRO A 841 6.45 24.76 11.53
C PRO A 841 6.21 23.25 11.68
N PHE A 842 7.01 22.44 10.99
CA PHE A 842 6.92 20.99 11.04
C PHE A 842 8.31 20.38 11.26
N ALA A 843 8.38 19.41 12.17
CA ALA A 843 9.63 18.71 12.47
C ALA A 843 9.67 17.40 11.69
N SER A 844 10.66 17.24 10.81
CA SER A 844 10.92 15.97 10.14
C SER A 844 12.38 15.87 9.72
N LYS A 845 13.01 14.72 9.98
CA LYS A 845 14.38 14.45 9.54
C LYS A 845 14.50 14.37 8.02
N ILE A 846 13.50 13.78 7.36
CA ILE A 846 13.54 13.48 5.92
C ILE A 846 13.24 14.75 5.10
N LEU A 847 12.41 15.64 5.62
CA LEU A 847 12.13 16.94 5.00
C LEU A 847 13.15 18.02 5.37
N GLY A 848 13.99 17.79 6.37
CA GLY A 848 14.97 18.76 6.84
C GLY A 848 14.39 19.78 7.83
N ALA A 849 15.27 20.62 8.37
CA ALA A 849 14.91 21.60 9.40
C ALA A 849 14.30 22.87 8.79
N GLY A 850 13.40 23.51 9.55
CA GLY A 850 12.82 24.80 9.16
C GLY A 850 11.72 24.72 8.09
N VAL A 851 11.20 23.53 7.81
CA VAL A 851 10.03 23.33 6.94
C VAL A 851 8.72 23.64 7.68
N THR A 852 7.66 23.84 6.93
CA THR A 852 6.28 23.93 7.42
C THR A 852 5.51 22.64 7.12
N GLU A 853 4.27 22.52 7.60
CA GLU A 853 3.47 21.30 7.39
C GLU A 853 3.17 21.02 5.90
N CYS A 854 3.18 22.05 5.04
CA CYS A 854 3.05 21.90 3.58
C CYS A 854 3.63 23.11 2.83
N ASP A 855 4.02 22.91 1.57
CA ASP A 855 4.10 24.02 0.62
C ASP A 855 2.70 24.25 0.03
N LEU A 856 2.20 25.48 0.02
CA LEU A 856 0.89 25.79 -0.57
C LEU A 856 1.06 26.40 -1.96
N ILE A 857 0.38 25.82 -2.95
CA ILE A 857 0.30 26.37 -4.31
C ILE A 857 -1.13 26.76 -4.68
N ALA A 858 -1.26 27.66 -5.65
CA ALA A 858 -2.52 27.95 -6.32
C ALA A 858 -2.38 27.91 -7.86
N LYS A 859 -3.47 27.57 -8.55
CA LYS A 859 -3.56 27.50 -10.01
C LYS A 859 -4.84 28.20 -10.50
N VAL A 860 -4.73 29.04 -11.53
CA VAL A 860 -5.86 29.75 -12.14
C VAL A 860 -5.64 29.96 -13.64
N ALA A 861 -6.68 29.82 -14.46
CA ALA A 861 -6.59 30.10 -15.89
C ALA A 861 -6.67 31.61 -16.17
N LEU A 862 -5.59 32.19 -16.70
CA LEU A 862 -5.46 33.61 -17.02
C LEU A 862 -4.67 33.80 -18.32
N GLY A 863 -5.13 34.70 -19.20
CA GLY A 863 -4.40 35.04 -20.42
C GLY A 863 -4.16 33.86 -21.37
N GLY A 864 -5.11 32.92 -21.44
CA GLY A 864 -5.02 31.76 -22.33
C GLY A 864 -4.23 30.56 -21.79
N ARG A 865 -3.61 30.66 -20.60
CA ARG A 865 -2.89 29.55 -19.94
C ARG A 865 -3.28 29.40 -18.48
N VAL A 866 -2.94 28.27 -17.86
CA VAL A 866 -3.02 28.11 -16.40
C VAL A 866 -1.77 28.74 -15.77
N LYS A 867 -1.95 29.80 -14.99
CA LYS A 867 -0.91 30.41 -14.15
C LYS A 867 -0.78 29.68 -12.82
N GLY A 868 0.45 29.50 -12.37
CA GLY A 868 0.81 28.96 -11.08
C GLY A 868 1.32 29.99 -10.09
N PHE A 869 1.12 29.67 -8.82
CA PHE A 869 1.44 30.53 -7.69
C PHE A 869 1.98 29.67 -6.55
N LEU A 870 3.02 30.15 -5.88
CA LEU A 870 3.60 29.53 -4.67
C LEU A 870 3.45 30.47 -3.48
N PHE A 871 2.86 29.99 -2.39
CA PHE A 871 2.73 30.75 -1.17
C PHE A 871 4.10 30.96 -0.49
N SER A 872 4.39 32.18 -0.09
CA SER A 872 5.54 32.55 0.73
C SER A 872 5.07 32.81 2.17
N PRO A 873 5.42 31.94 3.14
CA PRO A 873 5.04 32.14 4.54
C PRO A 873 5.55 33.46 5.14
N SER A 874 6.77 33.87 4.77
CA SER A 874 7.39 35.12 5.26
C SER A 874 6.78 36.38 4.63
N GLY A 875 6.47 36.34 3.34
CA GLY A 875 5.86 37.46 2.61
C GLY A 875 4.35 37.56 2.76
N ASN A 876 3.71 36.54 3.35
CA ASN A 876 2.27 36.41 3.49
C ASN A 876 1.49 36.64 2.17
N GLY A 877 2.00 36.09 1.08
CA GLY A 877 1.38 36.18 -0.24
C GLY A 877 1.98 35.18 -1.22
N PHE A 878 1.56 35.25 -2.48
CA PHE A 878 1.84 34.26 -3.50
C PHE A 878 2.77 34.81 -4.57
N ILE A 879 3.85 34.09 -4.86
CA ILE A 879 4.78 34.38 -5.94
C ILE A 879 4.25 33.72 -7.22
N PRO A 880 4.03 34.47 -8.32
CA PRO A 880 3.56 33.91 -9.59
C PRO A 880 4.67 33.19 -10.37
N ASP A 881 4.25 32.33 -11.30
CA ASP A 881 5.12 31.55 -12.22
C ASP A 881 5.65 32.36 -13.43
N ASP A 882 5.51 33.69 -13.44
CA ASP A 882 5.94 34.55 -14.55
C ASP A 882 7.32 35.20 -14.35
N GLY A 883 8.08 34.69 -13.38
CA GLY A 883 9.44 35.15 -13.07
C GLY A 883 9.47 36.48 -12.30
N THR A 884 8.32 37.09 -12.01
CA THR A 884 8.24 38.26 -11.15
C THR A 884 8.32 37.87 -9.67
N THR A 885 8.96 38.70 -8.86
CA THR A 885 9.02 38.53 -7.40
C THR A 885 7.90 39.28 -6.68
N ALA A 886 7.02 39.97 -7.43
CA ALA A 886 5.91 40.72 -6.88
C ALA A 886 4.84 39.77 -6.34
N SER A 887 4.67 39.79 -5.02
CA SER A 887 3.71 38.94 -4.32
C SER A 887 2.26 39.38 -4.60
N VAL A 888 1.39 38.39 -4.84
CA VAL A 888 -0.06 38.54 -4.99
C VAL A 888 -0.74 38.09 -3.70
N SER A 889 -1.70 38.87 -3.19
CA SER A 889 -2.41 38.48 -1.96
C SER A 889 -3.40 37.33 -2.21
N ASP A 890 -3.68 36.54 -1.17
CA ASP A 890 -4.75 35.53 -1.22
C ASP A 890 -6.10 36.17 -1.63
N ALA A 891 -6.42 37.36 -1.13
CA ALA A 891 -7.63 38.07 -1.50
C ALA A 891 -7.72 38.38 -3.01
N ALA A 892 -6.58 38.71 -3.64
CA ALA A 892 -6.52 38.92 -5.08
C ALA A 892 -6.73 37.61 -5.85
N LEU A 893 -6.16 36.50 -5.38
CA LEU A 893 -6.43 35.18 -5.95
C LEU A 893 -7.91 34.83 -5.84
N ARG A 894 -8.52 34.94 -4.66
CA ARG A 894 -9.96 34.67 -4.48
C ARG A 894 -10.85 35.55 -5.36
N ASN A 895 -10.43 36.77 -5.68
CA ASN A 895 -11.18 37.64 -6.58
C ASN A 895 -11.24 37.11 -8.02
N HIS A 896 -10.22 36.38 -8.50
CA HIS A 896 -10.26 35.75 -9.82
C HIS A 896 -11.41 34.73 -9.92
N ALA A 897 -11.63 33.92 -8.87
CA ALA A 897 -12.68 32.90 -8.84
C ALA A 897 -14.11 33.44 -9.03
N LYS A 898 -14.33 34.75 -8.89
CA LYS A 898 -15.62 35.39 -9.17
C LYS A 898 -15.95 35.43 -10.67
N THR A 899 -14.94 35.26 -11.53
CA THR A 899 -15.08 35.22 -12.99
C THR A 899 -15.17 33.78 -13.45
N ALA A 900 -16.26 33.42 -14.14
CA ALA A 900 -16.39 32.10 -14.76
C ALA A 900 -15.22 31.86 -15.73
N GLY A 901 -14.59 30.68 -15.66
CA GLY A 901 -13.36 30.45 -16.43
C GLY A 901 -12.07 30.69 -15.65
N GLN A 902 -12.13 31.30 -14.47
CA GLN A 902 -10.97 31.65 -13.64
C GLN A 902 -11.07 31.05 -12.23
N GLU A 903 -11.61 29.84 -12.14
CA GLU A 903 -11.64 29.06 -10.90
C GLU A 903 -10.21 28.91 -10.34
N VAL A 904 -10.08 29.00 -9.02
CA VAL A 904 -8.76 28.97 -8.35
C VAL A 904 -8.65 27.69 -7.55
N THR A 905 -7.66 26.86 -7.88
CA THR A 905 -7.41 25.61 -7.17
C THR A 905 -6.21 25.76 -6.25
N TYR A 906 -6.40 25.50 -4.95
CA TYR A 906 -5.36 25.53 -3.92
C TYR A 906 -4.95 24.09 -3.57
N THR A 907 -3.67 23.84 -3.32
CA THR A 907 -3.16 22.51 -2.95
C THR A 907 -2.01 22.61 -1.97
N CYS A 908 -2.11 21.92 -0.83
CA CYS A 908 -0.96 21.66 0.02
C CYS A 908 -0.16 20.50 -0.58
N VAL A 909 1.11 20.73 -0.91
CA VAL A 909 2.02 19.72 -1.46
C VAL A 909 3.14 19.43 -0.45
N PRO A 910 3.87 18.30 -0.58
CA PRO A 910 4.97 18.01 0.33
C PRO A 910 5.97 19.18 0.39
N PRO A 911 6.47 19.56 1.57
CA PRO A 911 7.49 20.60 1.69
C PRO A 911 8.68 20.34 0.78
N GLY A 912 9.14 21.38 0.07
CA GLY A 912 10.18 21.30 -0.96
C GLY A 912 9.66 21.03 -2.38
N SER A 913 8.46 20.47 -2.54
CA SER A 913 7.85 20.22 -3.86
C SER A 913 7.13 21.46 -4.43
N GLY A 914 6.86 22.48 -3.62
CA GLY A 914 6.13 23.69 -3.98
C GLY A 914 6.68 24.41 -5.22
N PRO A 915 7.99 24.74 -5.27
CA PRO A 915 8.58 25.40 -6.44
C PRO A 915 8.38 24.63 -7.75
N ARG A 916 8.57 23.31 -7.72
CA ARG A 916 8.41 22.44 -8.90
C ARG A 916 6.96 22.42 -9.39
N ILE A 917 6.00 22.21 -8.49
CA ILE A 917 4.59 22.05 -8.87
C ILE A 917 3.95 23.42 -9.15
N GLY A 918 4.32 24.43 -8.37
CA GLY A 918 3.79 25.79 -8.40
C GLY A 918 4.34 26.65 -9.53
N LEU A 919 5.66 26.69 -9.72
CA LEU A 919 6.35 27.71 -10.54
C LEU A 919 7.01 27.16 -11.82
N ASN A 920 7.61 25.97 -11.78
CA ASN A 920 8.39 25.43 -12.90
C ASN A 920 7.50 24.77 -13.97
N ARG A 921 6.67 25.55 -14.66
CA ARG A 921 5.64 25.03 -15.59
C ARG A 921 5.62 25.74 -16.94
#